data_AF-A0A7J6SSI9-F1
#
_entry.id   AF-A0A7J6SSI9-F1
#
_cell.length_a   1.000
_cell.length_b   1.000
_cell.length_c   1.000
_cell.angle_alpha   90.00
_cell.angle_beta   90.00
_cell.angle_gamma   90.00
#
_symmetry.space_group_name_H-M   'P 1'
#
loop_
_entity.id
_entity.type
_entity.pdbx_description
1 polymer ?
#
loop_
_entity_poly.entity_id
_entity_poly.type
_entity_poly.pdbx_seq_one_letter_code
_entity_poly.pdbx_strand_id
1 'polypeptide(L)'
;MDGLRSSHPIEVEIHRAHDVEQVFDAISYDKGSQMVRMLYAILGPDTFREGCQLYTRKYQYGSTVTAQLWEAFEEASGRKLKDMMASWTEQMGYPLIEVGPIVDGKCEVTQSYFLGDGSVEEGDADKKWIVPIFVGTNKTPAGEKGDLSVMSQSEMKIPVDGSAKWVLFKFGALVPYRVHYKSEEMWQSILRGIEAGELSVKDRIAVIDDIWAMVRAGRSKPEEAVEALKAFAKEEDADVWQALRGVIGGMSTMCRGIGQTEGLNRLVSAMIAPALGKVGWSASYGEDIKTRQLRANLVALASVHCRDKKEYVHTARHMMDNFFADSSSLADDVRQSVFRLALGGSSSEESGKLWYQLMKVAEDPHTPQGTRVDAFATLGYVTDPMLKQRTLDWCLSPSVKPQDFFQPMLGVRASGEEAAKFCWKWLEANFPAVFARVSTSRPNLLTNVFNCCAGGSCTEEMAQRVEALMKKYHLKIIARALSQLCESIRANARLVNSAKSSVVSSADYWSALLTSISGCLVIGMSSAFAGFTARFGIPSFVAGLIVGGAGMGLQQRRLSPEKEEEAAAGEKALAGKHYPSSKLPSQEHLLERQSYVSSVNYATKIPNWVAEAITYQSVTSKNADRKRAVFKADDEVPEMFRASNADYWDSGWSRGHLSMAGAHKDDQDAQNDTFLLSGNIVPQDLSMNGSDWLRLEYLTLDLAREHGPDSDDAVYVVSGPLWMADSPEDKLTKDIGAKPHTKVLNDGSNGKPRRYEVKYEVIGDNELAVPTHMYKVVYDTKTNSSAAFIMPNKPIRYEKNLKHYQVPIERVEKATGLDLTAMKRGSDLCGPESRCVKKGGRRINSWRMFGAIQSAKERETFVRRVKRAIDRNYLTDDNFLLTKMIREEMVDHHAATTPVELLGLGEYADKLQQAFDGLDARETGKKTVKESA
;
A
#
# COMPACT_ATOMS: atom_id res chain seq x y z
N MET A 1 -6.29 -19.49 16.28
CA MET A 1 -6.63 -20.85 15.84
C MET A 1 -5.64 -21.86 16.43
N ASP A 2 -4.33 -21.72 16.18
CA ASP A 2 -3.36 -22.75 16.60
C ASP A 2 -3.14 -22.90 18.12
N GLY A 3 -3.50 -21.89 18.92
CA GLY A 3 -3.51 -21.98 20.38
C GLY A 3 -4.81 -22.56 20.97
N LEU A 4 -5.68 -23.18 20.17
CA LEU A 4 -6.90 -23.87 20.62
C LEU A 4 -6.65 -25.38 20.64
N ARG A 5 -7.31 -26.11 21.56
CA ARG A 5 -7.25 -27.58 21.57
C ARG A 5 -7.90 -28.19 20.34
N SER A 6 -8.86 -27.48 19.75
CA SER A 6 -9.56 -27.85 18.52
C SER A 6 -8.82 -27.48 17.22
N SER A 7 -7.50 -27.24 17.28
CA SER A 7 -6.64 -26.99 16.11
C SER A 7 -6.26 -28.31 15.38
N HIS A 8 -5.31 -28.26 14.45
CA HIS A 8 -4.67 -29.42 13.83
C HIS A 8 -3.20 -29.12 13.44
N PRO A 9 -2.37 -30.14 13.15
CA PRO A 9 -1.03 -29.96 12.58
C PRO A 9 -1.06 -29.33 11.17
N ILE A 10 0.08 -28.90 10.64
CA ILE A 10 0.15 -28.45 9.23
C ILE A 10 -0.03 -29.65 8.30
N GLU A 11 0.63 -30.77 8.63
CA GLU A 11 0.50 -32.02 7.90
C GLU A 11 -0.66 -32.83 8.48
N VAL A 12 -1.72 -32.99 7.69
CA VAL A 12 -2.93 -33.71 8.08
C VAL A 12 -3.29 -34.74 7.02
N GLU A 13 -3.57 -35.97 7.44
CA GLU A 13 -4.07 -37.00 6.55
C GLU A 13 -5.55 -36.74 6.20
N ILE A 14 -5.88 -36.78 4.90
CA ILE A 14 -7.22 -36.49 4.40
C ILE A 14 -7.79 -37.74 3.74
N HIS A 15 -8.85 -38.31 4.33
CA HIS A 15 -9.48 -39.53 3.81
C HIS A 15 -10.67 -39.27 2.87
N ARG A 16 -11.32 -38.11 2.95
CA ARG A 16 -12.52 -37.79 2.15
C ARG A 16 -12.40 -36.42 1.50
N ALA A 17 -12.90 -36.29 0.27
CA ALA A 17 -12.80 -35.06 -0.51
C ALA A 17 -13.41 -33.82 0.17
N HIS A 18 -14.46 -33.98 0.99
CA HIS A 18 -15.07 -32.84 1.71
C HIS A 18 -14.27 -32.39 2.94
N ASP A 19 -13.33 -33.20 3.43
CA ASP A 19 -12.45 -32.82 4.55
C ASP A 19 -11.33 -31.87 4.08
N VAL A 20 -11.08 -31.82 2.77
CA VAL A 20 -10.11 -30.89 2.15
C VAL A 20 -10.45 -29.43 2.42
N GLU A 21 -11.73 -29.05 2.34
CA GLU A 21 -12.15 -27.66 2.61
C GLU A 21 -11.90 -27.23 4.06
N GLN A 22 -11.76 -28.19 4.99
CA GLN A 22 -11.54 -27.92 6.41
C GLN A 22 -10.07 -27.66 6.77
N VAL A 23 -9.12 -27.93 5.86
CA VAL A 23 -7.69 -27.66 6.07
C VAL A 23 -7.18 -26.45 5.28
N PHE A 24 -7.99 -25.89 4.37
CA PHE A 24 -7.71 -24.59 3.74
C PHE A 24 -8.03 -23.44 4.69
N ASP A 25 -7.32 -23.39 5.82
CA ASP A 25 -7.54 -22.45 6.91
C ASP A 25 -6.25 -21.72 7.33
N ALA A 26 -6.31 -20.98 8.44
CA ALA A 26 -5.17 -20.20 8.93
C ALA A 26 -3.95 -21.06 9.31
N ILE A 27 -4.08 -22.38 9.52
CA ILE A 27 -2.92 -23.25 9.76
C ILE A 27 -2.12 -23.43 8.47
N SER A 28 -2.78 -23.76 7.36
CA SER A 28 -2.10 -23.93 6.07
C SER A 28 -1.48 -22.64 5.54
N TYR A 29 -2.17 -21.50 5.71
CA TYR A 29 -1.70 -20.21 5.20
C TYR A 29 -0.79 -19.48 6.20
N ASP A 30 -1.32 -19.11 7.37
CA ASP A 30 -0.61 -18.23 8.30
C ASP A 30 0.53 -19.00 8.99
N LYS A 31 0.25 -20.14 9.65
CA LYS A 31 1.29 -20.95 10.32
C LYS A 31 2.30 -21.49 9.30
N GLY A 32 1.84 -21.97 8.14
CA GLY A 32 2.70 -22.38 7.03
C GLY A 32 3.68 -21.27 6.60
N SER A 33 3.20 -20.03 6.43
CA SER A 33 4.06 -18.88 6.10
C SER A 33 5.09 -18.56 7.20
N GLN A 34 4.74 -18.74 8.47
CA GLN A 34 5.68 -18.55 9.58
C GLN A 34 6.80 -19.60 9.59
N MET A 35 6.52 -20.83 9.16
CA MET A 35 7.56 -21.86 9.01
C MET A 35 8.60 -21.46 7.97
N VAL A 36 8.12 -20.94 6.83
CA VAL A 36 8.98 -20.41 5.76
C VAL A 36 9.79 -19.21 6.26
N ARG A 37 9.17 -18.28 7.01
CA ARG A 37 9.86 -17.12 7.60
C ARG A 37 10.91 -17.52 8.63
N MET A 38 10.61 -18.48 9.50
CA MET A 38 11.57 -19.03 10.46
C MET A 38 12.77 -19.63 9.74
N LEU A 39 12.53 -20.43 8.69
CA LEU A 39 13.59 -21.04 7.91
C LEU A 39 14.48 -19.99 7.22
N TYR A 40 13.86 -18.98 6.60
CA TYR A 40 14.58 -17.83 6.02
C TYR A 40 15.41 -17.07 7.08
N ALA A 41 14.88 -16.93 8.30
CA ALA A 41 15.58 -16.26 9.39
C ALA A 41 16.87 -17.01 9.78
N ILE A 42 16.82 -18.35 9.87
CA ILE A 42 17.94 -19.22 10.25
C ILE A 42 19.00 -19.34 9.15
N LEU A 43 18.56 -19.46 7.89
CA LEU A 43 19.43 -19.75 6.75
C LEU A 43 20.06 -18.51 6.12
N GLY A 44 19.37 -17.37 6.19
CA GLY A 44 19.72 -16.17 5.45
C GLY A 44 19.24 -16.22 3.98
N PRO A 45 19.26 -15.06 3.30
CA PRO A 45 18.66 -14.89 1.98
C PRO A 45 19.23 -15.82 0.91
N ASP A 46 20.55 -15.96 0.86
CA ASP A 46 21.22 -16.66 -0.24
C ASP A 46 21.02 -18.17 -0.13
N THR A 47 21.30 -18.76 1.03
CA THR A 47 21.07 -20.19 1.30
C THR A 47 19.59 -20.57 1.15
N PHE A 48 18.68 -19.70 1.58
CA PHE A 48 17.25 -19.94 1.41
C PHE A 48 16.87 -19.95 -0.09
N ARG A 49 17.36 -18.98 -0.87
CA ARG A 49 17.15 -18.94 -2.32
C ARG A 49 17.70 -20.18 -3.01
N GLU A 50 18.90 -20.62 -2.64
CA GLU A 50 19.51 -21.83 -3.15
C GLU A 50 18.66 -23.08 -2.86
N GLY A 51 18.18 -23.23 -1.63
CA GLY A 51 17.27 -24.33 -1.24
C GLY A 51 15.99 -24.35 -2.08
N CYS A 52 15.35 -23.19 -2.29
CA CYS A 52 14.18 -23.07 -3.18
C CYS A 52 14.50 -23.48 -4.63
N GLN A 53 15.64 -23.03 -5.17
CA GLN A 53 16.06 -23.37 -6.53
C GLN A 53 16.36 -24.85 -6.67
N LEU A 54 17.03 -25.45 -5.69
CA LEU A 54 17.34 -26.87 -5.65
C LEU A 54 16.07 -27.72 -5.60
N TYR A 55 15.15 -27.40 -4.67
CA TYR A 55 13.84 -28.05 -4.56
C TYR A 55 13.07 -27.99 -5.89
N THR A 56 12.95 -26.80 -6.46
CA THR A 56 12.21 -26.60 -7.72
C THR A 56 12.84 -27.35 -8.88
N ARG A 57 14.18 -27.35 -9.01
CA ARG A 57 14.88 -28.09 -10.07
C ARG A 57 14.73 -29.60 -9.93
N LYS A 58 14.76 -30.12 -8.70
CA LYS A 58 14.71 -31.57 -8.40
C LYS A 58 13.33 -32.16 -8.68
N TYR A 59 12.27 -31.39 -8.41
CA TYR A 59 10.89 -31.89 -8.47
C TYR A 59 10.00 -31.22 -9.54
N GLN A 60 10.59 -30.45 -10.46
CA GLN A 60 9.84 -29.82 -11.56
C GLN A 60 8.98 -30.83 -12.34
N TYR A 61 7.75 -30.44 -12.64
CA TYR A 61 6.73 -31.24 -13.36
C TYR A 61 6.24 -32.51 -12.62
N GLY A 62 6.59 -32.68 -11.35
CA GLY A 62 6.07 -33.73 -10.47
C GLY A 62 5.23 -33.19 -9.31
N SER A 63 4.92 -34.09 -8.37
CA SER A 63 4.31 -33.77 -7.08
C SER A 63 5.33 -33.99 -5.97
N THR A 64 5.15 -33.30 -4.83
CA THR A 64 6.07 -33.38 -3.71
C THR A 64 5.37 -33.68 -2.39
N VAL A 65 6.15 -34.15 -1.43
CA VAL A 65 5.76 -34.31 -0.02
C VAL A 65 6.63 -33.44 0.89
N THR A 66 6.16 -33.13 2.11
CA THR A 66 6.82 -32.21 3.05
C THR A 66 8.31 -32.53 3.26
N ALA A 67 8.65 -33.81 3.44
CA ALA A 67 10.03 -34.25 3.67
C ALA A 67 11.01 -33.83 2.55
N GLN A 68 10.55 -33.81 1.30
CA GLN A 68 11.37 -33.44 0.14
C GLN A 68 11.73 -31.95 0.12
N LEU A 69 10.89 -31.09 0.72
CA LEU A 69 11.21 -29.68 0.90
C LEU A 69 12.36 -29.52 1.89
N TRP A 70 12.29 -30.20 3.03
CA TRP A 70 13.34 -30.15 4.06
C TRP A 70 14.66 -30.69 3.55
N GLU A 71 14.65 -31.81 2.83
CA GLU A 71 15.86 -32.40 2.22
C GLU A 71 16.59 -31.41 1.29
N ALA A 72 15.86 -30.64 0.49
CA ALA A 72 16.48 -29.64 -0.38
C ALA A 72 17.12 -28.48 0.41
N PHE A 73 16.49 -28.03 1.49
CA PHE A 73 17.09 -27.00 2.35
C PHE A 73 18.26 -27.52 3.19
N GLU A 74 18.24 -28.79 3.63
CA GLU A 74 19.39 -29.43 4.28
C GLU A 74 20.56 -29.56 3.30
N GLU A 75 20.30 -29.99 2.07
CA GLU A 75 21.31 -30.12 1.00
C GLU A 75 21.96 -28.76 0.68
N ALA A 76 21.16 -27.69 0.56
CA ALA A 76 21.67 -26.34 0.29
C ALA A 76 22.43 -25.73 1.49
N SER A 77 22.00 -26.01 2.73
CA SER A 77 22.56 -25.34 3.92
C SER A 77 23.65 -26.13 4.64
N GLY A 78 23.74 -27.44 4.42
CA GLY A 78 24.55 -28.36 5.22
C GLY A 78 24.08 -28.49 6.69
N ARG A 79 22.92 -27.93 7.05
CA ARG A 79 22.36 -27.98 8.41
C ARG A 79 21.31 -29.08 8.51
N LYS A 80 21.19 -29.69 9.70
CA LYS A 80 20.10 -30.62 10.02
C LYS A 80 18.84 -29.81 10.37
N LEU A 81 17.87 -29.83 9.47
CA LEU A 81 16.62 -29.06 9.54
C LEU A 81 15.39 -29.96 9.58
N LYS A 82 15.49 -31.21 9.13
CA LYS A 82 14.35 -32.13 9.02
C LYS A 82 13.65 -32.34 10.35
N ASP A 83 14.39 -32.71 11.39
CA ASP A 83 13.83 -32.92 12.74
C ASP A 83 13.24 -31.62 13.31
N MET A 84 13.89 -30.49 13.01
CA MET A 84 13.38 -29.18 13.45
C MET A 84 12.03 -28.91 12.80
N MET A 85 11.96 -28.94 11.47
CA MET A 85 10.74 -28.62 10.74
C MET A 85 9.63 -29.63 11.00
N ALA A 86 9.94 -30.92 11.12
CA ALA A 86 8.99 -31.96 11.52
C ALA A 86 8.33 -31.63 12.87
N SER A 87 9.12 -31.18 13.86
CA SER A 87 8.57 -30.74 15.15
C SER A 87 7.58 -29.58 15.05
N TRP A 88 7.55 -28.82 13.96
CA TRP A 88 6.58 -27.74 13.76
C TRP A 88 5.43 -28.09 12.81
N THR A 89 5.61 -29.05 11.89
CA THR A 89 4.61 -29.37 10.87
C THR A 89 3.76 -30.60 11.21
N GLU A 90 4.33 -31.58 11.90
CA GLU A 90 3.68 -32.88 12.16
C GLU A 90 2.87 -32.90 13.47
N GLN A 91 3.05 -31.89 14.33
CA GLN A 91 2.26 -31.73 15.55
C GLN A 91 1.49 -30.41 15.58
N MET A 92 0.37 -30.45 16.30
CA MET A 92 -0.52 -29.31 16.51
C MET A 92 0.08 -28.32 17.52
N GLY A 93 -0.16 -27.03 17.30
CA GLY A 93 0.22 -25.98 18.27
C GLY A 93 1.64 -25.44 18.10
N TYR A 94 2.03 -24.62 19.08
CA TYR A 94 3.33 -23.95 19.16
C TYR A 94 3.75 -23.78 20.63
N PRO A 95 5.05 -23.54 20.91
CA PRO A 95 5.54 -23.46 22.28
C PRO A 95 5.33 -22.08 22.93
N LEU A 96 5.15 -22.12 24.24
CA LEU A 96 5.43 -21.03 25.18
C LEU A 96 6.87 -21.18 25.67
N ILE A 97 7.63 -20.10 25.59
CA ILE A 97 8.97 -19.96 26.14
C ILE A 97 8.87 -19.12 27.42
N GLU A 98 9.16 -19.72 28.57
CA GLU A 98 9.25 -18.99 29.83
C GLU A 98 10.70 -18.63 30.12
N VAL A 99 10.94 -17.36 30.40
CA VAL A 99 12.27 -16.78 30.62
C VAL A 99 12.42 -16.44 32.10
N GLY A 100 13.38 -17.10 32.75
CA GLY A 100 13.80 -16.81 34.12
C GLY A 100 14.67 -15.56 34.24
N PRO A 101 14.99 -15.13 35.48
CA PRO A 101 15.85 -13.98 35.70
C PRO A 101 17.27 -14.20 35.15
N ILE A 102 17.98 -13.09 34.90
CA ILE A 102 19.39 -13.13 34.55
C ILE A 102 20.20 -13.48 35.80
N VAL A 103 20.91 -14.62 35.76
CA VAL A 103 21.83 -15.07 36.81
C VAL A 103 23.16 -15.39 36.15
N ASP A 104 24.23 -14.73 36.59
CA ASP A 104 25.60 -14.90 36.06
C ASP A 104 25.69 -14.78 34.52
N GLY A 105 24.98 -13.80 33.95
CA GLY A 105 24.96 -13.55 32.49
C GLY A 105 24.20 -14.61 31.69
N LYS A 106 23.29 -15.37 32.31
CA LYS A 106 22.47 -16.38 31.64
C LYS A 106 21.03 -16.32 32.12
N CYS A 107 20.09 -16.63 31.24
CA CYS A 107 18.70 -16.90 31.59
C CYS A 107 18.44 -18.41 31.52
N GLU A 108 17.76 -18.93 32.54
CA GLU A 108 17.12 -20.24 32.44
C GLU A 108 15.82 -20.11 31.66
N VAL A 109 15.65 -20.95 30.64
CA VAL A 109 14.54 -20.87 29.69
C VAL A 109 13.87 -22.24 29.61
N THR A 110 12.55 -22.27 29.72
CA THR A 110 11.75 -23.50 29.62
C THR A 110 10.74 -23.41 28.49
N GLN A 111 10.46 -24.53 27.82
CA GLN A 111 9.41 -24.61 26.81
C GLN A 111 8.24 -25.49 27.27
N SER A 112 7.02 -25.13 26.86
CA SER A 112 5.80 -25.91 27.08
C SER A 112 4.80 -25.68 25.96
N TYR A 113 3.80 -26.56 25.79
CA TYR A 113 2.73 -26.33 24.81
C TYR A 113 1.88 -25.11 25.21
N PHE A 114 1.77 -24.12 24.32
CA PHE A 114 0.90 -22.97 24.54
C PHE A 114 -0.54 -23.25 24.13
N LEU A 115 -1.45 -23.07 25.08
CA LEU A 115 -2.88 -23.00 24.83
C LEU A 115 -3.40 -21.64 25.30
N GLY A 116 -4.18 -20.98 24.45
CA GLY A 116 -4.67 -19.62 24.67
C GLY A 116 -5.66 -19.49 25.84
N ASP A 117 -6.09 -20.62 26.39
CA ASP A 117 -6.94 -20.69 27.57
C ASP A 117 -6.24 -21.20 28.83
N GLY A 118 -4.94 -21.50 28.73
CA GLY A 118 -4.10 -21.99 29.82
C GLY A 118 -4.34 -23.43 30.26
N SER A 119 -5.23 -24.18 29.60
CA SER A 119 -5.54 -25.56 30.00
C SER A 119 -4.33 -26.49 29.82
N VAL A 120 -4.22 -27.51 30.67
CA VAL A 120 -3.17 -28.53 30.60
C VAL A 120 -3.83 -29.90 30.75
N GLU A 121 -3.54 -30.84 29.84
CA GLU A 121 -4.01 -32.23 29.89
C GLU A 121 -2.84 -33.21 29.93
N GLU A 122 -3.13 -34.47 30.26
CA GLU A 122 -2.13 -35.54 30.24
C GLU A 122 -1.53 -35.70 28.82
N GLY A 123 -0.20 -35.84 28.74
CA GLY A 123 0.54 -35.90 27.47
C GLY A 123 0.94 -34.54 26.88
N ASP A 124 0.38 -33.41 27.33
CA ASP A 124 0.78 -32.08 26.83
C ASP A 124 2.26 -31.74 27.18
N ALA A 125 2.78 -32.29 28.27
CA ALA A 125 4.18 -32.11 28.70
C ALA A 125 5.21 -32.80 27.78
N ASP A 126 4.77 -33.79 26.99
CA ASP A 126 5.63 -34.52 26.06
C ASP A 126 5.83 -33.78 24.73
N LYS A 127 4.96 -32.80 24.42
CA LYS A 127 5.08 -31.96 23.23
C LYS A 127 6.28 -31.03 23.36
N LYS A 128 7.26 -31.22 22.48
CA LYS A 128 8.47 -30.40 22.41
C LYS A 128 8.71 -29.97 20.98
N TRP A 129 9.21 -28.76 20.83
CA TRP A 129 9.64 -28.18 19.56
C TRP A 129 11.15 -28.00 19.59
N ILE A 130 11.77 -28.08 18.42
CA ILE A 130 13.13 -27.58 18.23
C ILE A 130 13.00 -26.10 17.85
N VAL A 131 13.25 -25.22 18.82
CA VAL A 131 12.94 -23.79 18.74
C VAL A 131 14.21 -22.97 18.51
N PRO A 132 14.33 -22.27 17.37
CA PRO A 132 15.31 -21.20 17.21
C PRO A 132 14.88 -19.99 18.03
N ILE A 133 15.66 -19.64 19.05
CA ILE A 133 15.44 -18.52 19.96
C ILE A 133 16.40 -17.40 19.58
N PHE A 134 15.85 -16.29 19.12
CA PHE A 134 16.59 -15.06 18.84
C PHE A 134 16.50 -14.11 20.05
N VAL A 135 17.66 -13.66 20.53
CA VAL A 135 17.78 -12.75 21.68
C VAL A 135 18.46 -11.47 21.25
N GLY A 136 17.79 -10.34 21.47
CA GLY A 136 18.33 -9.00 21.19
C GLY A 136 18.40 -8.14 22.43
N THR A 137 19.19 -7.07 22.36
CA THR A 137 19.37 -6.08 23.42
C THR A 137 19.39 -4.68 22.84
N ASN A 138 19.43 -3.66 23.71
CA ASN A 138 19.63 -2.27 23.30
C ASN A 138 20.98 -2.01 22.60
N LYS A 139 21.88 -2.99 22.59
CA LYS A 139 23.18 -2.94 21.89
C LYS A 139 23.17 -3.69 20.57
N THR A 140 22.10 -4.42 20.26
CA THR A 140 21.97 -5.12 18.98
C THR A 140 21.86 -4.08 17.85
N PRO A 141 22.72 -4.14 16.82
CA PRO A 141 22.66 -3.20 15.70
C PRO A 141 21.31 -3.22 14.98
N ALA A 142 20.88 -2.06 14.51
CA ALA A 142 19.63 -1.93 13.78
C ALA A 142 19.65 -2.81 12.51
N GLY A 143 18.61 -3.61 12.32
CA GLY A 143 18.48 -4.52 11.18
C GLY A 143 19.07 -5.93 11.38
N GLU A 144 19.80 -6.16 12.47
CA GLU A 144 20.29 -7.50 12.81
C GLU A 144 19.23 -8.36 13.51
N LYS A 145 19.46 -9.67 13.60
CA LYS A 145 18.50 -10.65 14.17
C LYS A 145 18.78 -11.03 15.63
N GLY A 146 19.78 -10.41 16.26
CA GLY A 146 20.25 -10.78 17.60
C GLY A 146 20.96 -12.15 17.63
N ASP A 147 21.32 -12.58 18.82
CA ASP A 147 22.00 -13.85 19.07
C ASP A 147 21.03 -15.02 18.93
N LEU A 148 21.46 -16.08 18.24
CA LEU A 148 20.66 -17.28 17.99
C LEU A 148 21.09 -18.43 18.90
N SER A 149 20.14 -19.00 19.64
CA SER A 149 20.26 -20.28 20.34
C SER A 149 19.19 -21.25 19.85
N VAL A 150 19.49 -22.55 19.75
CA VAL A 150 18.51 -23.58 19.35
C VAL A 150 18.18 -24.47 20.53
N MET A 151 16.93 -24.44 20.96
CA MET A 151 16.41 -25.20 22.10
C MET A 151 15.68 -26.44 21.62
N SER A 152 16.17 -27.63 21.96
CA SER A 152 15.52 -28.92 21.66
C SER A 152 15.03 -29.68 22.90
N GLN A 153 15.48 -29.26 24.08
CA GLN A 153 15.10 -29.85 25.37
C GLN A 153 14.00 -29.01 26.04
N SER A 154 13.40 -29.54 27.11
CA SER A 154 12.38 -28.82 27.89
C SER A 154 12.93 -27.58 28.61
N GLU A 155 14.23 -27.57 28.89
CA GLU A 155 14.94 -26.48 29.56
C GLU A 155 16.30 -26.23 28.88
N MET A 156 16.76 -24.99 28.91
CA MET A 156 18.06 -24.57 28.39
C MET A 156 18.53 -23.31 29.12
N LYS A 157 19.86 -23.18 29.31
CA LYS A 157 20.46 -21.91 29.77
C LYS A 157 20.99 -21.14 28.57
N ILE A 158 20.47 -19.93 28.35
CA ILE A 158 20.83 -19.07 27.23
C ILE A 158 21.70 -17.91 27.74
N PRO A 159 22.91 -17.69 27.17
CA PRO A 159 23.74 -16.55 27.55
C PRO A 159 23.09 -15.23 27.11
N VAL A 160 23.19 -14.22 27.96
CA VAL A 160 22.64 -12.88 27.73
C VAL A 160 23.60 -11.82 28.25
N ASP A 161 23.60 -10.64 27.64
CA ASP A 161 24.37 -9.51 28.15
C ASP A 161 23.68 -8.90 29.38
N GLY A 162 24.16 -9.26 30.58
CA GLY A 162 23.65 -8.72 31.83
C GLY A 162 23.88 -7.22 32.04
N SER A 163 24.66 -6.56 31.17
CA SER A 163 24.86 -5.11 31.19
C SER A 163 23.95 -4.35 30.21
N ALA A 164 23.10 -5.06 29.46
CA ALA A 164 22.11 -4.44 28.58
C ALA A 164 21.00 -3.74 29.39
N LYS A 165 20.45 -2.67 28.83
CA LYS A 165 19.30 -1.95 29.41
C LYS A 165 18.03 -2.79 29.39
N TRP A 166 17.87 -3.62 28.36
CA TRP A 166 16.79 -4.58 28.19
C TRP A 166 17.30 -5.77 27.39
N VAL A 167 16.70 -6.93 27.64
CA VAL A 167 16.97 -8.19 26.92
C VAL A 167 15.64 -8.73 26.42
N LEU A 168 15.52 -8.87 25.10
CA LEU A 168 14.31 -9.32 24.43
C LEU A 168 14.53 -10.69 23.78
N PHE A 169 13.84 -11.69 24.30
CA PHE A 169 13.63 -12.97 23.62
C PHE A 169 12.57 -12.81 22.54
N LYS A 170 12.69 -13.58 21.45
CA LYS A 170 11.86 -13.45 20.23
C LYS A 170 12.15 -12.17 19.45
N PHE A 171 13.40 -11.71 19.50
CA PHE A 171 13.85 -10.52 18.79
C PHE A 171 13.61 -10.63 17.27
N GLY A 172 13.08 -9.57 16.67
CA GLY A 172 12.64 -9.49 15.27
C GLY A 172 11.32 -10.21 14.95
N ALA A 173 10.68 -10.84 15.95
CA ALA A 173 9.44 -11.61 15.80
C ALA A 173 9.52 -12.65 14.66
N LEU A 174 10.62 -13.40 14.61
CA LEU A 174 10.98 -14.26 13.47
C LEU A 174 10.41 -15.69 13.55
N VAL A 175 9.98 -16.12 14.74
CA VAL A 175 9.54 -17.49 15.02
C VAL A 175 8.22 -17.44 15.80
N PRO A 176 7.22 -18.30 15.47
CA PRO A 176 5.87 -18.18 16.00
C PRO A 176 5.70 -18.87 17.37
N TYR A 177 6.56 -18.57 18.35
CA TYR A 177 6.37 -18.95 19.75
C TYR A 177 5.89 -17.75 20.58
N ARG A 178 5.44 -17.99 21.82
CA ARG A 178 5.10 -16.94 22.79
C ARG A 178 6.16 -16.83 23.86
N VAL A 179 6.37 -15.64 24.41
CA VAL A 179 7.30 -15.42 25.53
C VAL A 179 6.55 -14.99 26.78
N HIS A 180 6.94 -15.58 27.91
CA HIS A 180 6.56 -15.13 29.25
C HIS A 180 7.82 -14.82 30.07
N TYR A 181 7.94 -13.60 30.58
CA TYR A 181 9.04 -13.20 31.44
C TYR A 181 8.64 -13.36 32.91
N LYS A 182 9.33 -14.24 33.64
CA LYS A 182 9.06 -14.47 35.08
C LYS A 182 9.66 -13.38 35.97
N SER A 183 10.60 -12.59 35.45
CA SER A 183 11.25 -11.51 36.17
C SER A 183 10.55 -10.18 35.89
N GLU A 184 9.97 -9.60 36.94
CA GLU A 184 9.36 -8.27 36.89
C GLU A 184 10.34 -7.21 36.38
N GLU A 185 11.59 -7.23 36.87
CA GLU A 185 12.60 -6.26 36.43
C GLU A 185 12.91 -6.36 34.94
N MET A 186 13.01 -7.58 34.39
CA MET A 186 13.20 -7.76 32.95
C MET A 186 11.99 -7.25 32.17
N TRP A 187 10.78 -7.56 32.61
CA TRP A 187 9.55 -7.08 31.99
C TRP A 187 9.50 -5.54 31.96
N GLN A 188 9.74 -4.91 33.11
CA GLN A 188 9.79 -3.45 33.23
C GLN A 188 10.90 -2.82 32.37
N SER A 189 12.05 -3.50 32.24
CA SER A 189 13.12 -3.03 31.35
C SER A 189 12.70 -2.99 29.88
N ILE A 190 11.92 -3.97 29.42
CA ILE A 190 11.39 -4.02 28.05
C ILE A 190 10.38 -2.88 27.84
N LEU A 191 9.48 -2.64 28.80
CA LEU A 191 8.52 -1.52 28.74
C LEU A 191 9.23 -0.17 28.67
N ARG A 192 10.30 0.04 29.45
CA ARG A 192 11.14 1.25 29.36
C ARG A 192 11.80 1.39 27.98
N GLY A 193 12.24 0.27 27.38
CA GLY A 193 12.77 0.26 26.01
C GLY A 193 11.73 0.68 24.96
N ILE A 194 10.46 0.30 25.15
CA ILE A 194 9.34 0.73 24.30
C ILE A 194 9.09 2.22 24.44
N GLU A 195 9.01 2.74 25.68
CA GLU A 195 8.82 4.16 25.96
C GLU A 195 9.95 5.04 25.41
N ALA A 196 11.17 4.51 25.39
CA ALA A 196 12.36 5.16 24.85
C ALA A 196 12.45 5.08 23.31
N GLY A 197 11.57 4.31 22.64
CA GLY A 197 11.61 4.09 21.20
C GLY A 197 12.79 3.22 20.74
N GLU A 198 13.39 2.43 21.64
CA GLU A 198 14.58 1.61 21.35
C GLU A 198 14.22 0.26 20.68
N LEU A 199 12.97 -0.21 20.81
CA LEU A 199 12.49 -1.46 20.19
C LEU A 199 11.91 -1.21 18.80
N SER A 200 12.16 -2.13 17.86
CA SER A 200 11.62 -2.04 16.49
C SER A 200 10.10 -2.23 16.46
N VAL A 201 9.44 -1.77 15.39
CA VAL A 201 7.98 -1.96 15.17
C VAL A 201 7.54 -3.42 15.38
N LYS A 202 8.31 -4.38 14.85
CA LYS A 202 7.99 -5.82 14.96
C LYS A 202 8.09 -6.33 16.39
N ASP A 203 9.08 -5.87 17.13
CA ASP A 203 9.30 -6.25 18.53
C ASP A 203 8.21 -5.67 19.44
N ARG A 204 7.85 -4.40 19.22
CA ARG A 204 6.75 -3.73 19.93
C ARG A 204 5.43 -4.47 19.74
N ILE A 205 5.12 -4.88 18.50
CA ILE A 205 3.94 -5.71 18.18
C ILE A 205 4.01 -7.07 18.89
N ALA A 206 5.15 -7.74 18.85
CA ALA A 206 5.31 -9.06 19.48
C ALA A 206 5.15 -9.00 21.01
N VAL A 207 5.70 -7.97 21.66
CA VAL A 207 5.60 -7.77 23.10
C VAL A 207 4.15 -7.57 23.54
N ILE A 208 3.42 -6.65 22.89
CA ILE A 208 2.04 -6.35 23.29
C ILE A 208 1.08 -7.53 23.02
N ASP A 209 1.32 -8.29 21.95
CA ASP A 209 0.53 -9.48 21.63
C ASP A 209 0.85 -10.65 22.58
N ASP A 210 2.12 -10.83 22.98
CA ASP A 210 2.54 -11.87 23.92
C ASP A 210 1.99 -11.63 25.33
N ILE A 211 2.07 -10.41 25.89
CA ILE A 211 1.51 -10.11 27.22
C ILE A 211 0.00 -10.32 27.25
N TRP A 212 -0.71 -9.92 26.19
CA TRP A 212 -2.15 -10.18 26.09
C TRP A 212 -2.46 -11.67 26.02
N ALA A 213 -1.67 -12.44 25.29
CA ALA A 213 -1.78 -13.90 25.25
C ALA A 213 -1.54 -14.54 26.63
N MET A 214 -0.57 -14.03 27.41
CA MET A 214 -0.28 -14.54 28.76
C MET A 214 -1.41 -14.23 29.74
N VAL A 215 -1.99 -13.04 29.68
CA VAL A 215 -3.17 -12.69 30.49
C VAL A 215 -4.35 -13.60 30.15
N ARG A 216 -4.62 -13.83 28.86
CA ARG A 216 -5.71 -14.73 28.43
C ARG A 216 -5.51 -16.18 28.86
N ALA A 217 -4.27 -16.65 28.86
CA ALA A 217 -3.90 -17.98 29.32
C ALA A 217 -3.79 -18.09 30.85
N GLY A 218 -4.04 -17.01 31.61
CA GLY A 218 -3.91 -16.99 33.07
C GLY A 218 -2.48 -17.12 33.58
N ARG A 219 -1.48 -16.79 32.75
CA ARG A 219 -0.04 -16.84 33.07
C ARG A 219 0.50 -15.51 33.59
N SER A 220 -0.09 -14.40 33.15
CA SER A 220 0.17 -13.04 33.63
C SER A 220 -1.07 -12.44 34.26
N LYS A 221 -0.89 -11.46 35.15
CA LYS A 221 -2.03 -10.76 35.77
C LYS A 221 -2.66 -9.75 34.81
N PRO A 222 -3.97 -9.52 34.86
CA PRO A 222 -4.66 -8.56 33.98
C PRO A 222 -4.08 -7.14 34.00
N GLU A 223 -3.60 -6.68 35.16
CA GLU A 223 -2.98 -5.36 35.33
C GLU A 223 -1.68 -5.19 34.54
N GLU A 224 -0.93 -6.26 34.27
CA GLU A 224 0.33 -6.20 33.50
C GLU A 224 0.06 -5.81 32.04
N ALA A 225 -1.05 -6.28 31.45
CA ALA A 225 -1.46 -5.85 30.11
C ALA A 225 -1.93 -4.39 30.08
N VAL A 226 -2.59 -3.92 31.15
CA VAL A 226 -2.99 -2.50 31.29
C VAL A 226 -1.75 -1.61 31.42
N GLU A 227 -0.76 -2.05 32.19
CA GLU A 227 0.52 -1.37 32.33
C GLU A 227 1.29 -1.32 31.01
N ALA A 228 1.33 -2.44 30.27
CA ALA A 228 1.94 -2.49 28.95
C ALA A 228 1.36 -1.41 28.03
N LEU A 229 0.04 -1.23 27.99
CA LEU A 229 -0.59 -0.18 27.17
C LEU A 229 -0.06 1.22 27.48
N LYS A 230 0.33 1.53 28.73
CA LYS A 230 0.87 2.85 29.11
C LYS A 230 2.19 3.13 28.41
N ALA A 231 3.05 2.11 28.25
CA ALA A 231 4.33 2.25 27.56
C ALA A 231 4.16 2.70 26.10
N PHE A 232 2.99 2.42 25.49
CA PHE A 232 2.64 2.82 24.13
C PHE A 232 1.93 4.18 24.04
N ALA A 233 1.82 4.96 25.11
CA ALA A 233 1.10 6.23 25.10
C ALA A 233 1.66 7.27 24.11
N LYS A 234 2.91 7.10 23.66
CA LYS A 234 3.58 7.94 22.65
C LYS A 234 3.76 7.25 21.30
N GLU A 235 3.07 6.14 21.06
CA GLU A 235 3.21 5.39 19.81
C GLU A 235 2.68 6.19 18.61
N GLU A 236 3.38 6.12 17.48
CA GLU A 236 3.04 6.82 16.23
C GLU A 236 3.04 5.87 15.01
N ASP A 237 3.44 4.61 15.15
CA ASP A 237 3.45 3.66 14.04
C ASP A 237 2.08 3.00 13.83
N ALA A 238 1.60 3.01 12.58
CA ALA A 238 0.29 2.50 12.22
C ALA A 238 0.13 0.99 12.44
N ASP A 239 1.18 0.18 12.26
CA ASP A 239 1.10 -1.28 12.46
C ASP A 239 1.07 -1.62 13.95
N VAL A 240 1.79 -0.85 14.78
CA VAL A 240 1.72 -1.00 16.23
C VAL A 240 0.34 -0.61 16.75
N TRP A 241 -0.24 0.48 16.26
CA TRP A 241 -1.62 0.86 16.60
C TRP A 241 -2.66 -0.16 16.15
N GLN A 242 -2.43 -0.84 15.03
CA GLN A 242 -3.28 -1.96 14.61
C GLN A 242 -3.23 -3.13 15.61
N ALA A 243 -2.03 -3.49 16.10
CA ALA A 243 -1.86 -4.51 17.14
C ALA A 243 -2.51 -4.08 18.47
N LEU A 244 -2.26 -2.85 18.91
CA LEU A 244 -2.88 -2.25 20.11
C LEU A 244 -4.40 -2.29 20.03
N ARG A 245 -4.99 -1.96 18.87
CA ARG A 245 -6.44 -2.05 18.65
C ARG A 245 -6.98 -3.46 18.85
N GLY A 246 -6.24 -4.50 18.42
CA GLY A 246 -6.59 -5.90 18.66
C GLY A 246 -6.62 -6.24 20.15
N VAL A 247 -5.57 -5.86 20.88
CA VAL A 247 -5.45 -6.08 22.33
C VAL A 247 -6.52 -5.32 23.11
N ILE A 248 -6.73 -4.03 22.80
CA ILE A 248 -7.79 -3.20 23.39
C ILE A 248 -9.17 -3.81 23.14
N GLY A 249 -9.44 -4.37 21.97
CA GLY A 249 -10.69 -5.07 21.68
C GLY A 249 -10.91 -6.31 22.58
N GLY A 250 -9.84 -7.05 22.85
CA GLY A 250 -9.84 -8.15 23.83
C GLY A 250 -10.08 -7.65 25.25
N MET A 251 -9.38 -6.59 25.67
CA MET A 251 -9.56 -5.96 26.97
C MET A 251 -10.96 -5.37 27.14
N SER A 252 -11.58 -4.86 26.09
CA SER A 252 -12.97 -4.39 26.10
C SER A 252 -13.93 -5.52 26.46
N THR A 253 -13.67 -6.75 25.99
CA THR A 253 -14.46 -7.93 26.38
C THR A 253 -14.29 -8.24 27.87
N MET A 254 -13.05 -8.18 28.39
CA MET A 254 -12.77 -8.38 29.81
C MET A 254 -13.40 -7.29 30.69
N CYS A 255 -13.14 -6.01 30.38
CA CYS A 255 -13.64 -4.84 31.08
C CYS A 255 -15.17 -4.78 31.09
N ARG A 256 -15.85 -5.23 30.03
CA ARG A 256 -17.31 -5.41 30.04
C ARG A 256 -17.73 -6.43 31.10
N GLY A 257 -17.11 -7.60 31.13
CA GLY A 257 -17.45 -8.68 32.08
C GLY A 257 -17.18 -8.35 33.55
N ILE A 258 -16.31 -7.39 33.84
CA ILE A 258 -16.01 -6.90 35.21
C ILE A 258 -16.64 -5.54 35.53
N GLY A 259 -17.43 -4.95 34.62
CA GLY A 259 -18.08 -3.66 34.84
C GLY A 259 -17.17 -2.43 34.79
N GLN A 260 -15.98 -2.53 34.17
CA GLN A 260 -14.97 -1.46 34.09
C GLN A 260 -14.79 -0.90 32.67
N THR A 261 -15.86 -0.89 31.88
CA THR A 261 -15.84 -0.34 30.51
C THR A 261 -15.46 1.14 30.51
N GLU A 262 -15.97 1.91 31.47
CA GLU A 262 -15.68 3.35 31.59
C GLU A 262 -14.20 3.63 31.91
N GLY A 263 -13.59 2.81 32.77
CA GLY A 263 -12.15 2.89 33.06
C GLY A 263 -11.30 2.73 31.81
N LEU A 264 -11.60 1.71 31.01
CA LEU A 264 -10.92 1.45 29.74
C LEU A 264 -11.18 2.56 28.70
N ASN A 265 -12.41 3.05 28.58
CA ASN A 265 -12.75 4.13 27.65
C ASN A 265 -11.91 5.38 27.91
N ARG A 266 -11.80 5.80 29.17
CA ARG A 266 -10.98 6.96 29.56
C ARG A 266 -9.50 6.72 29.27
N LEU A 267 -8.98 5.52 29.53
CA LEU A 267 -7.59 5.17 29.21
C LEU A 267 -7.31 5.28 27.71
N VAL A 268 -8.13 4.62 26.89
CA VAL A 268 -7.97 4.61 25.43
C VAL A 268 -8.14 6.01 24.87
N SER A 269 -9.13 6.78 25.36
CA SER A 269 -9.32 8.18 24.96
C SER A 269 -8.09 9.03 25.22
N ALA A 270 -7.43 8.86 26.38
CA ALA A 270 -6.22 9.59 26.72
C ALA A 270 -5.03 9.16 25.84
N MET A 271 -4.92 7.88 25.50
CA MET A 271 -3.85 7.36 24.65
C MET A 271 -3.96 7.81 23.18
N ILE A 272 -5.17 7.83 22.61
CA ILE A 272 -5.33 8.19 21.20
C ILE A 272 -5.29 9.70 20.96
N ALA A 273 -5.60 10.52 21.97
CA ALA A 273 -5.74 11.97 21.80
C ALA A 273 -4.49 12.66 21.23
N PRO A 274 -3.24 12.37 21.69
CA PRO A 274 -2.04 12.97 21.12
C PRO A 274 -1.84 12.63 19.64
N ALA A 275 -1.91 11.34 19.29
CA ALA A 275 -1.70 10.88 17.92
C ALA A 275 -2.81 11.38 16.99
N LEU A 276 -4.07 11.37 17.44
CA LEU A 276 -5.21 11.86 16.67
C LEU A 276 -5.17 13.38 16.48
N GLY A 277 -4.66 14.12 17.48
CA GLY A 277 -4.39 15.55 17.35
C GLY A 277 -3.31 15.88 16.31
N LYS A 278 -2.35 14.97 16.09
CA LYS A 278 -1.29 15.10 15.09
C LYS A 278 -1.76 14.77 13.67
N VAL A 279 -2.47 13.65 13.49
CA VAL A 279 -2.91 13.19 12.15
C VAL A 279 -4.26 13.74 11.71
N GLY A 280 -5.04 14.31 12.63
CA GLY A 280 -6.37 14.86 12.34
C GLY A 280 -7.45 13.80 12.09
N TRP A 281 -8.66 14.28 11.75
CA TRP A 281 -9.83 13.44 11.42
C TRP A 281 -10.02 13.25 9.91
N SER A 282 -9.42 14.13 9.10
CA SER A 282 -9.52 14.16 7.64
C SER A 282 -8.13 14.07 7.01
N ALA A 283 -8.08 13.66 5.74
CA ALA A 283 -6.85 13.61 4.98
C ALA A 283 -6.21 14.99 4.86
N SER A 284 -4.88 15.05 4.94
CA SER A 284 -4.10 16.23 4.59
C SER A 284 -3.49 16.06 3.19
N TYR A 285 -3.30 17.15 2.47
CA TYR A 285 -2.67 17.11 1.13
C TYR A 285 -1.26 16.50 1.22
N GLY A 286 -0.97 15.51 0.37
CA GLY A 286 0.34 14.82 0.34
C GLY A 286 0.60 13.88 1.52
N GLU A 287 -0.42 13.47 2.27
CA GLU A 287 -0.24 12.52 3.37
C GLU A 287 0.23 11.13 2.88
N ASP A 288 1.11 10.50 3.65
CA ASP A 288 1.57 9.15 3.35
C ASP A 288 0.55 8.07 3.79
N ILE A 289 0.71 6.85 3.25
CA ILE A 289 -0.17 5.71 3.52
C ILE A 289 -0.19 5.33 5.01
N LYS A 290 0.94 5.46 5.72
CA LYS A 290 1.04 5.11 7.15
C LYS A 290 0.30 6.13 8.01
N THR A 291 0.38 7.41 7.69
CA THR A 291 -0.40 8.46 8.34
C THR A 291 -1.90 8.23 8.17
N ARG A 292 -2.33 7.86 6.96
CA ARG A 292 -3.72 7.46 6.68
C ARG A 292 -4.15 6.23 7.49
N GLN A 293 -3.34 5.17 7.50
CA GLN A 293 -3.61 3.94 8.26
C GLN A 293 -3.66 4.22 9.78
N LEU A 294 -2.77 5.06 10.29
CA LEU A 294 -2.79 5.51 11.68
C LEU A 294 -4.10 6.22 12.02
N ARG A 295 -4.50 7.21 11.21
CA ARG A 295 -5.79 7.91 11.38
C ARG A 295 -6.96 6.93 11.39
N ALA A 296 -7.01 5.97 10.47
CA ALA A 296 -8.04 4.94 10.45
C ALA A 296 -8.10 4.10 11.74
N ASN A 297 -6.95 3.68 12.28
CA ASN A 297 -6.86 2.95 13.54
C ASN A 297 -7.36 3.79 14.74
N LEU A 298 -6.95 5.06 14.82
CA LEU A 298 -7.32 5.96 15.92
C LEU A 298 -8.81 6.32 15.89
N VAL A 299 -9.36 6.64 14.71
CA VAL A 299 -10.80 6.93 14.55
C VAL A 299 -11.64 5.68 14.83
N ALA A 300 -11.15 4.49 14.48
CA ALA A 300 -11.81 3.24 14.85
C ALA A 300 -11.87 3.03 16.37
N LEU A 301 -10.79 3.32 17.10
CA LEU A 301 -10.78 3.29 18.56
C LEU A 301 -11.71 4.35 19.16
N ALA A 302 -11.69 5.58 18.62
CA ALA A 302 -12.57 6.66 19.06
C ALA A 302 -14.05 6.28 18.91
N SER A 303 -14.44 5.59 17.83
CA SER A 303 -15.82 5.16 17.60
C SER A 303 -16.39 4.19 18.65
N VAL A 304 -15.50 3.48 19.36
CA VAL A 304 -15.86 2.54 20.41
C VAL A 304 -15.73 3.16 21.79
N HIS A 305 -14.66 3.92 22.03
CA HIS A 305 -14.22 4.32 23.38
C HIS A 305 -14.46 5.79 23.71
N CYS A 306 -14.92 6.61 22.76
CA CYS A 306 -15.07 8.06 22.94
C CYS A 306 -16.46 8.58 22.57
N ARG A 307 -17.52 7.81 22.86
CA ARG A 307 -18.91 8.23 22.56
C ARG A 307 -19.45 9.31 23.50
N ASP A 308 -18.84 9.45 24.67
CA ASP A 308 -19.12 10.49 25.68
C ASP A 308 -18.37 11.81 25.38
N LYS A 309 -17.32 11.75 24.54
CA LYS A 309 -16.56 12.90 24.06
C LYS A 309 -17.36 13.71 23.02
N LYS A 310 -18.15 14.67 23.51
CA LYS A 310 -18.99 15.55 22.67
C LYS A 310 -18.25 16.22 21.51
N GLU A 311 -16.98 16.57 21.71
CA GLU A 311 -16.10 17.12 20.66
C GLU A 311 -15.93 16.15 19.48
N TYR A 312 -15.65 14.87 19.76
CA TYR A 312 -15.44 13.86 18.73
C TYR A 312 -16.74 13.44 18.06
N VAL A 313 -17.83 13.34 18.84
CA VAL A 313 -19.17 13.09 18.31
C VAL A 313 -19.61 14.22 17.38
N HIS A 314 -19.34 15.48 17.75
CA HIS A 314 -19.65 16.63 16.91
C HIS A 314 -18.87 16.62 15.59
N THR A 315 -17.56 16.32 15.63
CA THR A 315 -16.74 16.17 14.43
C THR A 315 -17.25 15.04 13.54
N ALA A 316 -17.52 13.86 14.11
CA ALA A 316 -18.05 12.73 13.36
C ALA A 316 -19.42 13.03 12.73
N ARG A 317 -20.30 13.73 13.46
CA ARG A 317 -21.58 14.19 12.93
C ARG A 317 -21.39 15.13 11.75
N HIS A 318 -20.52 16.12 11.87
CA HIS A 318 -20.23 17.05 10.77
C HIS A 318 -19.70 16.33 9.53
N MET A 319 -18.78 15.38 9.71
CA MET A 319 -18.27 14.54 8.60
C MET A 319 -19.37 13.68 7.96
N MET A 320 -20.31 13.17 8.77
CA MET A 320 -21.43 12.37 8.29
C MET A 320 -22.50 13.22 7.57
N ASP A 321 -22.76 14.44 8.05
CA ASP A 321 -23.62 15.43 7.39
C ASP A 321 -23.05 15.79 6.00
N ASN A 322 -21.73 16.04 5.93
CA ASN A 322 -21.03 16.26 4.66
C ASN A 322 -21.14 15.06 3.72
N PHE A 323 -20.99 13.83 4.25
CA PHE A 323 -21.15 12.61 3.45
C PHE A 323 -22.55 12.50 2.84
N PHE A 324 -23.61 12.89 3.56
CA PHE A 324 -24.96 12.88 3.00
C PHE A 324 -25.19 13.94 1.92
N ALA A 325 -24.41 15.03 1.93
CA ALA A 325 -24.43 16.05 0.88
C ALA A 325 -23.55 15.64 -0.33
N ASP A 326 -22.38 15.07 -0.07
CA ASP A 326 -21.42 14.59 -1.04
C ASP A 326 -20.77 13.31 -0.53
N SER A 327 -21.16 12.15 -1.08
CA SER A 327 -20.65 10.85 -0.66
C SER A 327 -19.12 10.69 -0.78
N SER A 328 -18.45 11.53 -1.58
CA SER A 328 -16.99 11.53 -1.74
C SER A 328 -16.25 12.27 -0.63
N SER A 329 -16.95 13.06 0.20
CA SER A 329 -16.34 13.88 1.25
C SER A 329 -15.78 13.08 2.43
N LEU A 330 -16.03 11.77 2.50
CA LEU A 330 -15.69 10.93 3.62
C LEU A 330 -14.94 9.70 3.13
N ALA A 331 -13.63 9.65 3.45
CA ALA A 331 -12.74 8.59 3.01
C ALA A 331 -13.19 7.20 3.52
N ASP A 332 -13.05 6.19 2.66
CA ASP A 332 -13.53 4.83 2.89
C ASP A 332 -13.00 4.20 4.19
N ASP A 333 -11.75 4.47 4.55
CA ASP A 333 -11.02 3.91 5.69
C ASP A 333 -11.50 4.44 7.06
N VAL A 334 -12.15 5.60 7.10
CA VAL A 334 -12.73 6.16 8.33
C VAL A 334 -14.25 6.14 8.35
N ARG A 335 -14.91 5.98 7.20
CA ARG A 335 -16.36 6.14 7.01
C ARG A 335 -17.19 5.36 8.02
N GLN A 336 -16.96 4.05 8.13
CA GLN A 336 -17.71 3.19 9.06
C GLN A 336 -17.53 3.64 10.52
N SER A 337 -16.31 4.03 10.91
CA SER A 337 -15.99 4.47 12.27
C SER A 337 -16.64 5.83 12.58
N VAL A 338 -16.66 6.74 11.62
CA VAL A 338 -17.36 8.03 11.70
C VAL A 338 -18.86 7.83 11.86
N PHE A 339 -19.48 6.97 11.03
CA PHE A 339 -20.90 6.65 11.16
C PHE A 339 -21.22 6.06 12.54
N ARG A 340 -20.38 5.15 13.04
CA ARG A 340 -20.58 4.51 14.36
C ARG A 340 -20.51 5.52 15.49
N LEU A 341 -19.54 6.43 15.45
CA LEU A 341 -19.36 7.44 16.47
C LEU A 341 -20.50 8.45 16.48
N ALA A 342 -20.89 8.95 15.31
CA ALA A 342 -22.02 9.87 15.17
C ALA A 342 -23.32 9.20 15.65
N LEU A 343 -23.64 8.01 15.15
CA LEU A 343 -24.90 7.34 15.47
C LEU A 343 -24.98 6.92 16.95
N GLY A 344 -23.89 6.39 17.50
CA GLY A 344 -23.84 5.87 18.87
C GLY A 344 -23.52 6.91 19.96
N GLY A 345 -22.98 8.07 19.60
CA GLY A 345 -22.66 9.17 20.51
C GLY A 345 -23.70 10.30 20.53
N SER A 346 -24.58 10.37 19.53
CA SER A 346 -25.68 11.34 19.47
C SER A 346 -26.84 11.02 20.41
N SER A 347 -27.66 12.03 20.68
CA SER A 347 -28.93 11.86 21.39
C SER A 347 -29.88 10.91 20.66
N SER A 348 -30.88 10.34 21.36
CA SER A 348 -31.84 9.40 20.74
C SER A 348 -32.59 9.99 19.56
N GLU A 349 -32.97 11.28 19.64
CA GLU A 349 -33.68 11.96 18.56
C GLU A 349 -32.78 12.13 17.31
N GLU A 350 -31.56 12.62 17.49
CA GLU A 350 -30.59 12.82 16.41
C GLU A 350 -30.13 11.49 15.81
N SER A 351 -29.83 10.51 16.65
CA SER A 351 -29.47 9.15 16.23
C SER A 351 -30.57 8.52 15.38
N GLY A 352 -31.85 8.74 15.73
CA GLY A 352 -32.98 8.31 14.91
C GLY A 352 -33.00 8.95 13.52
N LYS A 353 -32.74 10.27 13.42
CA LYS A 353 -32.67 10.99 12.12
C LYS A 353 -31.54 10.43 11.24
N LEU A 354 -30.35 10.26 11.81
CA LEU A 354 -29.18 9.70 11.13
C LEU A 354 -29.43 8.26 10.69
N TRP A 355 -30.13 7.45 11.50
CA TRP A 355 -30.51 6.08 11.15
C TRP A 355 -31.37 6.03 9.88
N TYR A 356 -32.38 6.91 9.76
CA TYR A 356 -33.22 6.98 8.56
C TYR A 356 -32.43 7.40 7.31
N GLN A 357 -31.46 8.31 7.45
CA GLN A 357 -30.59 8.68 6.33
C GLN A 357 -29.66 7.52 5.92
N LEU A 358 -29.05 6.84 6.89
CA LEU A 358 -28.23 5.64 6.63
C LEU A 358 -29.03 4.50 6.02
N MET A 359 -30.28 4.29 6.41
CA MET A 359 -31.15 3.29 5.80
C MET A 359 -31.36 3.55 4.31
N LYS A 360 -31.50 4.82 3.89
CA LYS A 360 -31.60 5.15 2.46
C LYS A 360 -30.33 4.75 1.71
N VAL A 361 -29.16 5.03 2.29
CA VAL A 361 -27.85 4.62 1.74
C VAL A 361 -27.75 3.09 1.65
N ALA A 362 -28.24 2.39 2.68
CA ALA A 362 -28.22 0.93 2.75
C ALA A 362 -29.15 0.28 1.70
N GLU A 363 -30.31 0.86 1.45
CA GLU A 363 -31.33 0.34 0.53
C GLU A 363 -31.12 0.75 -0.92
N ASP A 364 -30.44 1.87 -1.18
CA ASP A 364 -30.20 2.37 -2.53
C ASP A 364 -29.29 1.41 -3.33
N PRO A 365 -29.80 0.79 -4.43
CA PRO A 365 -29.00 -0.10 -5.26
C PRO A 365 -27.87 0.59 -6.02
N HIS A 366 -27.91 1.92 -6.16
CA HIS A 366 -26.87 2.72 -6.81
C HIS A 366 -25.70 3.07 -5.89
N THR A 367 -25.88 2.95 -4.57
CA THR A 367 -24.79 3.16 -3.61
C THR A 367 -23.73 2.05 -3.78
N PRO A 368 -22.42 2.39 -3.86
CA PRO A 368 -21.35 1.40 -3.96
C PRO A 368 -21.44 0.34 -2.84
N GLN A 369 -21.18 -0.92 -3.19
CA GLN A 369 -21.35 -2.05 -2.26
C GLN A 369 -20.56 -1.86 -0.95
N GLY A 370 -19.34 -1.30 -1.00
CA GLY A 370 -18.55 -1.01 0.21
C GLY A 370 -19.26 -0.05 1.16
N THR A 371 -19.77 1.06 0.64
CA THR A 371 -20.54 2.07 1.40
C THR A 371 -21.82 1.49 1.98
N ARG A 372 -22.51 0.60 1.23
CA ARG A 372 -23.70 -0.10 1.75
C ARG A 372 -23.35 -1.01 2.92
N VAL A 373 -22.27 -1.78 2.82
CA VAL A 373 -21.80 -2.64 3.92
C VAL A 373 -21.41 -1.82 5.15
N ASP A 374 -20.78 -0.65 4.96
CA ASP A 374 -20.50 0.27 6.07
C ASP A 374 -21.78 0.76 6.76
N ALA A 375 -22.82 1.09 5.98
CA ALA A 375 -24.13 1.43 6.53
C ALA A 375 -24.74 0.25 7.29
N PHE A 376 -24.73 -0.97 6.72
CA PHE A 376 -25.26 -2.18 7.36
C PHE A 376 -24.63 -2.40 8.74
N ALA A 377 -23.29 -2.38 8.80
CA ALA A 377 -22.53 -2.61 10.02
C ALA A 377 -22.65 -1.48 11.06
N THR A 378 -23.32 -0.38 10.72
CA THR A 378 -23.48 0.80 11.57
C THR A 378 -24.89 1.00 12.08
N LEU A 379 -25.94 0.65 11.32
CA LEU A 379 -27.35 0.88 11.70
C LEU A 379 -27.69 0.43 13.13
N GLY A 380 -27.08 -0.67 13.60
CA GLY A 380 -27.28 -1.17 14.95
C GLY A 380 -26.72 -0.30 16.09
N TYR A 381 -25.91 0.71 15.80
CA TYR A 381 -25.38 1.68 16.76
C TYR A 381 -26.39 2.74 17.17
N VAL A 382 -27.56 2.80 16.53
CA VAL A 382 -28.67 3.66 16.93
C VAL A 382 -29.01 3.47 18.40
N THR A 383 -29.26 4.56 19.13
CA THR A 383 -29.49 4.50 20.58
C THR A 383 -30.92 4.06 20.92
N ASP A 384 -31.88 4.25 20.01
CA ASP A 384 -33.27 3.81 20.14
C ASP A 384 -33.40 2.26 20.03
N PRO A 385 -33.89 1.57 21.08
CA PRO A 385 -34.13 0.13 21.06
C PRO A 385 -35.10 -0.34 19.96
N MET A 386 -36.11 0.46 19.60
CA MET A 386 -37.07 0.11 18.53
C MET A 386 -36.39 0.09 17.16
N LEU A 387 -35.47 1.02 16.92
CA LEU A 387 -34.70 1.05 15.67
C LEU A 387 -33.64 -0.05 15.61
N LYS A 388 -33.10 -0.49 16.77
CA LYS A 388 -32.29 -1.72 16.83
C LYS A 388 -33.10 -2.96 16.46
N GLN A 389 -34.32 -3.12 16.99
CA GLN A 389 -35.23 -4.21 16.61
C GLN A 389 -35.50 -4.19 15.11
N ARG A 390 -35.86 -3.01 14.57
CA ARG A 390 -36.10 -2.82 13.13
C ARG A 390 -34.89 -3.17 12.28
N THR A 391 -33.68 -2.85 12.76
CA THR A 391 -32.43 -3.22 12.07
C THR A 391 -32.25 -4.73 12.00
N LEU A 392 -32.55 -5.47 13.06
CA LEU A 392 -32.47 -6.94 13.07
C LEU A 392 -33.53 -7.56 12.15
N ASP A 393 -34.78 -7.11 12.24
CA ASP A 393 -35.87 -7.61 11.39
C ASP A 393 -35.58 -7.35 9.90
N TRP A 394 -34.98 -6.20 9.59
CA TRP A 394 -34.57 -5.84 8.23
C TRP A 394 -33.54 -6.80 7.62
N CYS A 395 -32.72 -7.50 8.42
CA CYS A 395 -31.81 -8.54 7.93
C CYS A 395 -32.56 -9.62 7.12
N LEU A 396 -33.80 -9.94 7.48
CA LEU A 396 -34.61 -10.95 6.81
C LEU A 396 -35.33 -10.42 5.56
N SER A 397 -35.28 -9.11 5.31
CA SER A 397 -35.91 -8.48 4.13
C SER A 397 -35.20 -8.88 2.83
N PRO A 398 -35.88 -8.83 1.67
CA PRO A 398 -35.23 -9.07 0.38
C PRO A 398 -34.17 -8.00 0.02
N SER A 399 -34.17 -6.84 0.68
CA SER A 399 -33.23 -5.74 0.43
C SER A 399 -31.79 -6.06 0.84
N VAL A 400 -31.60 -6.97 1.80
CA VAL A 400 -30.28 -7.41 2.28
C VAL A 400 -29.87 -8.69 1.58
N LYS A 401 -28.79 -8.71 0.80
CA LYS A 401 -28.35 -9.94 0.12
C LYS A 401 -27.96 -11.01 1.15
N PRO A 402 -28.18 -12.32 0.88
CA PRO A 402 -27.81 -13.40 1.82
C PRO A 402 -26.34 -13.37 2.29
N GLN A 403 -25.43 -12.94 1.42
CA GLN A 403 -24.00 -12.79 1.74
C GLN A 403 -23.69 -11.67 2.74
N ASP A 404 -24.56 -10.65 2.87
CA ASP A 404 -24.40 -9.49 3.75
C ASP A 404 -25.30 -9.59 5.01
N PHE A 405 -26.07 -10.67 5.13
CA PHE A 405 -27.11 -10.87 6.14
C PHE A 405 -26.65 -10.61 7.59
N PHE A 406 -25.42 -10.99 7.91
CA PHE A 406 -24.87 -10.88 9.26
C PHE A 406 -24.36 -9.48 9.62
N GLN A 407 -24.21 -8.57 8.65
CA GLN A 407 -23.62 -7.24 8.86
C GLN A 407 -24.45 -6.35 9.82
N PRO A 408 -25.79 -6.22 9.66
CA PRO A 408 -26.57 -5.43 10.62
C PRO A 408 -26.65 -6.08 12.00
N MET A 409 -26.65 -7.42 12.06
CA MET A 409 -26.59 -8.17 13.33
C MET A 409 -25.30 -7.87 14.10
N LEU A 410 -24.17 -7.81 13.39
CA LEU A 410 -22.88 -7.41 13.94
C LEU A 410 -22.94 -5.99 14.50
N GLY A 411 -23.53 -5.04 13.76
CA GLY A 411 -23.71 -3.67 14.22
C GLY A 411 -24.50 -3.57 15.52
N VAL A 412 -25.62 -4.30 15.64
CA VAL A 412 -26.42 -4.31 16.87
C VAL A 412 -25.63 -4.92 18.02
N ARG A 413 -25.02 -6.10 17.83
CA ARG A 413 -24.23 -6.76 18.88
C ARG A 413 -23.05 -5.90 19.34
N ALA A 414 -22.36 -5.22 18.42
CA ALA A 414 -21.18 -4.41 18.74
C ALA A 414 -21.53 -3.06 19.40
N SER A 415 -22.80 -2.65 19.37
CA SER A 415 -23.23 -1.37 19.92
C SER A 415 -23.24 -1.30 21.46
N GLY A 416 -23.32 -2.44 22.15
CA GLY A 416 -23.27 -2.51 23.62
C GLY A 416 -23.70 -3.87 24.17
N GLU A 417 -23.56 -4.08 25.49
CA GLU A 417 -23.85 -5.36 26.15
C GLU A 417 -25.32 -5.76 26.05
N GLU A 418 -26.23 -4.85 26.39
CA GLU A 418 -27.67 -5.11 26.31
C GLU A 418 -28.11 -5.37 24.87
N ALA A 419 -27.49 -4.68 23.91
CA ALA A 419 -27.73 -4.91 22.50
C ALA A 419 -27.20 -6.28 22.02
N ALA A 420 -26.10 -6.78 22.58
CA ALA A 420 -25.61 -8.14 22.32
C ALA A 420 -26.58 -9.22 22.87
N LYS A 421 -27.06 -9.05 24.12
CA LYS A 421 -28.08 -9.94 24.72
C LYS A 421 -29.36 -9.94 23.89
N PHE A 422 -29.79 -8.75 23.46
CA PHE A 422 -30.95 -8.54 22.61
C PHE A 422 -30.79 -9.21 21.23
N CYS A 423 -29.65 -9.01 20.56
CA CYS A 423 -29.34 -9.63 19.27
C CYS A 423 -29.38 -11.17 19.35
N TRP A 424 -28.85 -11.77 20.42
CA TRP A 424 -28.94 -13.20 20.62
C TRP A 424 -30.37 -13.70 20.85
N LYS A 425 -31.16 -13.02 21.68
CA LYS A 425 -32.59 -13.35 21.89
C LYS A 425 -33.37 -13.31 20.57
N TRP A 426 -33.10 -12.30 19.74
CA TRP A 426 -33.71 -12.19 18.42
C TRP A 426 -33.30 -13.36 17.50
N LEU A 427 -32.01 -13.74 17.49
CA LEU A 427 -31.52 -14.87 16.71
C LEU A 427 -32.23 -16.16 17.11
N GLU A 428 -32.35 -16.45 18.40
CA GLU A 428 -33.05 -17.66 18.88
C GLU A 428 -34.52 -17.69 18.44
N ALA A 429 -35.22 -16.57 18.57
CA ALA A 429 -36.62 -16.46 18.19
C ALA A 429 -36.84 -16.62 16.68
N ASN A 430 -35.89 -16.15 15.87
CA ASN A 430 -36.00 -16.13 14.40
C ASN A 430 -35.13 -17.18 13.70
N PHE A 431 -34.50 -18.10 14.45
CA PHE A 431 -33.51 -19.02 13.91
C PHE A 431 -34.02 -19.84 12.71
N PRO A 432 -35.27 -20.35 12.67
CA PRO A 432 -35.79 -21.04 11.48
C PRO A 432 -35.73 -20.18 10.20
N ALA A 433 -36.11 -18.90 10.29
CA ALA A 433 -36.07 -17.97 9.16
C ALA A 433 -34.64 -17.62 8.76
N VAL A 434 -33.77 -17.38 9.75
CA VAL A 434 -32.33 -17.15 9.52
C VAL A 434 -31.70 -18.35 8.82
N PHE A 435 -31.94 -19.55 9.35
CA PHE A 435 -31.41 -20.80 8.81
C PHE A 435 -31.89 -21.02 7.37
N ALA A 436 -33.19 -20.89 7.10
CA ALA A 436 -33.74 -21.02 5.74
C ALA A 436 -33.10 -20.04 4.76
N ARG A 437 -32.78 -18.82 5.20
CA ARG A 437 -32.17 -17.78 4.37
C ARG A 437 -30.72 -18.04 4.00
N VAL A 438 -29.90 -18.54 4.94
CA VAL A 438 -28.44 -18.66 4.74
C VAL A 438 -27.98 -20.06 4.37
N SER A 439 -28.75 -21.10 4.73
CA SER A 439 -28.39 -22.51 4.51
C SER A 439 -28.37 -22.91 3.03
N THR A 440 -29.10 -22.21 2.16
CA THR A 440 -29.17 -22.48 0.72
C THR A 440 -28.02 -21.86 -0.08
N SER A 441 -27.18 -21.01 0.55
CA SER A 441 -26.12 -20.27 -0.14
C SER A 441 -24.74 -20.90 0.08
N ARG A 442 -24.19 -20.84 1.30
CA ARG A 442 -22.86 -21.39 1.67
C ARG A 442 -22.81 -21.72 3.17
N PRO A 443 -22.29 -22.89 3.58
CA PRO A 443 -22.20 -23.26 5.00
C PRO A 443 -21.48 -22.24 5.90
N ASN A 444 -20.43 -21.58 5.39
CA ASN A 444 -19.65 -20.59 6.13
C ASN A 444 -20.45 -19.33 6.54
N LEU A 445 -21.58 -19.02 5.88
CA LEU A 445 -22.43 -17.89 6.27
C LEU A 445 -23.12 -18.15 7.62
N LEU A 446 -23.50 -19.40 7.88
CA LEU A 446 -24.13 -19.76 9.16
C LEU A 446 -23.12 -19.64 10.31
N THR A 447 -21.84 -19.98 10.08
CA THR A 447 -20.74 -19.73 11.03
C THR A 447 -20.65 -18.23 11.37
N ASN A 448 -20.74 -17.34 10.37
CA ASN A 448 -20.68 -15.90 10.59
C ASN A 448 -21.86 -15.37 11.44
N VAL A 449 -23.06 -15.94 11.29
CA VAL A 449 -24.22 -15.59 12.13
C VAL A 449 -23.92 -15.84 13.61
N PHE A 450 -23.42 -17.03 13.95
CA PHE A 450 -23.07 -17.37 15.34
C PHE A 450 -21.91 -16.50 15.86
N ASN A 451 -20.86 -16.29 15.05
CA ASN A 451 -19.75 -15.41 15.43
C ASN A 451 -20.19 -13.96 15.67
N CYS A 452 -21.14 -13.46 14.88
CA CYS A 452 -21.66 -12.10 15.04
C CYS A 452 -22.46 -11.95 16.33
N CYS A 453 -23.30 -12.91 16.70
CA CYS A 453 -24.18 -12.81 17.86
C CYS A 453 -23.54 -13.26 19.19
N ALA A 454 -22.83 -14.40 19.18
CA ALA A 454 -22.26 -15.00 20.39
C ALA A 454 -20.77 -14.69 20.57
N GLY A 455 -20.07 -14.23 19.52
CA GLY A 455 -18.66 -13.85 19.62
C GLY A 455 -18.42 -12.87 20.77
N GLY A 456 -17.26 -12.98 21.43
CA GLY A 456 -16.91 -12.12 22.56
C GLY A 456 -17.80 -12.27 23.81
N SER A 457 -18.75 -13.20 23.84
CA SER A 457 -19.44 -13.56 25.08
C SER A 457 -18.45 -14.18 26.06
N CYS A 458 -18.75 -14.05 27.35
CA CYS A 458 -17.86 -14.42 28.44
C CYS A 458 -18.59 -15.24 29.51
N THR A 459 -19.58 -16.05 29.10
CA THR A 459 -20.41 -16.84 30.02
C THR A 459 -20.55 -18.27 29.52
N GLU A 460 -20.51 -19.23 30.45
CA GLU A 460 -20.72 -20.66 30.13
C GLU A 460 -22.12 -20.88 29.55
N GLU A 461 -23.12 -20.16 30.04
CA GLU A 461 -24.50 -20.24 29.58
C GLU A 461 -24.62 -19.91 28.08
N MET A 462 -23.81 -18.99 27.56
CA MET A 462 -23.84 -18.69 26.13
C MET A 462 -23.27 -19.84 25.29
N ALA A 463 -22.16 -20.45 25.74
CA ALA A 463 -21.58 -21.62 25.05
C ALA A 463 -22.59 -22.77 24.99
N GLN A 464 -23.27 -23.05 26.10
CA GLN A 464 -24.33 -24.07 26.17
C GLN A 464 -25.50 -23.78 25.23
N ARG A 465 -25.89 -22.51 25.06
CA ARG A 465 -26.97 -22.12 24.13
C ARG A 465 -26.57 -22.29 22.67
N VAL A 466 -25.32 -22.00 22.32
CA VAL A 466 -24.76 -22.28 20.98
C VAL A 466 -24.78 -23.80 20.72
N GLU A 467 -24.32 -24.61 21.67
CA GLU A 467 -24.33 -26.08 21.60
C GLU A 467 -25.74 -26.64 21.47
N ALA A 468 -26.71 -26.08 22.20
CA ALA A 468 -28.11 -26.48 22.13
C ALA A 468 -28.71 -26.23 20.74
N LEU A 469 -28.45 -25.07 20.12
CA LEU A 469 -28.88 -24.78 18.74
C LEU A 469 -28.19 -25.70 17.73
N MET A 470 -26.88 -25.92 17.88
CA MET A 470 -26.10 -26.84 17.05
C MET A 470 -26.71 -28.24 17.05
N LYS A 471 -27.05 -28.76 18.24
CA LYS A 471 -27.68 -30.08 18.41
C LYS A 471 -29.09 -30.11 17.83
N LYS A 472 -29.91 -29.10 18.13
CA LYS A 472 -31.32 -29.01 17.70
C LYS A 472 -31.48 -29.00 16.18
N TYR A 473 -30.60 -28.29 15.46
CA TYR A 473 -30.68 -28.15 14.00
C TYR A 473 -29.68 -29.05 13.24
N HIS A 474 -29.01 -29.98 13.92
CA HIS A 474 -28.06 -30.92 13.33
C HIS A 474 -27.00 -30.26 12.44
N LEU A 475 -26.37 -29.19 12.93
CA LEU A 475 -25.43 -28.33 12.17
C LEU A 475 -24.05 -28.98 11.94
N LYS A 476 -24.01 -30.21 11.43
CA LYS A 476 -22.78 -31.02 11.28
C LYS A 476 -21.71 -30.36 10.43
N ILE A 477 -22.10 -29.64 9.38
CA ILE A 477 -21.18 -29.03 8.41
C ILE A 477 -20.30 -27.95 9.08
N ILE A 478 -20.80 -27.27 10.11
CA ILE A 478 -20.08 -26.19 10.81
C ILE A 478 -19.73 -26.53 12.26
N ALA A 479 -19.84 -27.81 12.65
CA ALA A 479 -19.68 -28.23 14.04
C ALA A 479 -18.29 -27.87 14.62
N ARG A 480 -17.22 -28.00 13.82
CA ARG A 480 -15.86 -27.61 14.24
C ARG A 480 -15.78 -26.10 14.55
N ALA A 481 -16.30 -25.26 13.67
CA ALA A 481 -16.29 -23.81 13.86
C ALA A 481 -17.12 -23.38 15.09
N LEU A 482 -18.26 -24.03 15.34
CA LEU A 482 -19.05 -23.77 16.55
C LEU A 482 -18.36 -24.27 17.82
N SER A 483 -17.65 -25.40 17.76
CA SER A 483 -16.81 -25.87 18.86
C SER A 483 -15.72 -24.86 19.21
N GLN A 484 -15.02 -24.32 18.19
CA GLN A 484 -14.00 -23.27 18.37
C GLN A 484 -14.61 -21.99 18.97
N LEU A 485 -15.81 -21.59 18.54
CA LEU A 485 -16.54 -20.46 19.13
C LEU A 485 -16.88 -20.71 20.60
N CYS A 486 -17.40 -21.89 20.94
CA CYS A 486 -17.70 -22.26 22.33
C CYS A 486 -16.44 -22.29 23.20
N GLU A 487 -15.33 -22.87 22.71
CA GLU A 487 -14.02 -22.85 23.37
C GLU A 487 -13.57 -21.40 23.63
N SER A 488 -13.70 -20.52 22.64
CA SER A 488 -13.38 -19.09 22.81
C SER A 488 -14.27 -18.39 23.84
N ILE A 489 -15.57 -18.69 23.90
CA ILE A 489 -16.50 -18.10 24.88
C ILE A 489 -16.10 -18.53 26.30
N ARG A 490 -15.76 -19.81 26.47
CA ARG A 490 -15.31 -20.35 27.75
C ARG A 490 -13.97 -19.77 28.19
N ALA A 491 -13.04 -19.57 27.25
CA ALA A 491 -11.78 -18.89 27.53
C ALA A 491 -12.01 -17.44 27.98
N ASN A 492 -12.94 -16.71 27.36
CA ASN A 492 -13.32 -15.37 27.82
C ASN A 492 -13.96 -15.38 29.21
N ALA A 493 -14.76 -16.39 29.53
CA ALA A 493 -15.35 -16.55 30.87
C ALA A 493 -14.27 -16.75 31.95
N ARG A 494 -13.26 -17.59 31.67
CA ARG A 494 -12.08 -17.77 32.53
C ARG A 494 -11.32 -16.46 32.74
N LEU A 495 -11.04 -15.74 31.66
CA LEU A 495 -10.38 -14.44 31.71
C LEU A 495 -11.14 -13.44 32.60
N VAL A 496 -12.46 -13.32 32.40
CA VAL A 496 -13.30 -12.43 33.20
C VAL A 496 -13.27 -12.83 34.68
N ASN A 497 -13.33 -14.12 34.99
CA ASN A 497 -13.23 -14.60 36.38
C ASN A 497 -11.88 -14.27 37.01
N SER A 498 -10.78 -14.43 36.28
CA SER A 498 -9.44 -14.01 36.73
C SER A 498 -9.35 -12.49 36.95
N ALA A 499 -9.99 -11.70 36.08
CA ALA A 499 -10.00 -10.25 36.19
C ALA A 499 -10.84 -9.73 37.37
N LYS A 500 -11.90 -10.45 37.77
CA LYS A 500 -12.68 -10.13 38.97
C LYS A 500 -11.86 -10.19 40.25
N SER A 501 -10.83 -11.05 40.31
CA SER A 501 -9.90 -11.15 41.45
C SER A 501 -8.69 -10.22 41.37
N SER A 502 -8.54 -9.45 40.28
CA SER A 502 -7.42 -8.52 40.08
C SER A 502 -7.82 -7.09 40.46
N VAL A 503 -6.82 -6.24 40.71
CA VAL A 503 -6.97 -4.80 40.94
C VAL A 503 -7.70 -4.08 39.80
N VAL A 504 -7.67 -4.62 38.57
CA VAL A 504 -8.37 -4.04 37.42
C VAL A 504 -9.90 -4.05 37.56
N SER A 505 -10.44 -4.82 38.52
CA SER A 505 -11.88 -4.81 38.85
C SER A 505 -12.32 -3.56 39.63
N SER A 506 -11.38 -2.80 40.20
CA SER A 506 -11.65 -1.59 40.99
C SER A 506 -11.70 -0.33 40.14
N ALA A 507 -12.71 0.52 40.36
CA ALA A 507 -12.80 1.84 39.73
C ALA A 507 -11.67 2.80 40.17
N ASP A 508 -11.15 2.62 41.39
CA ASP A 508 -10.05 3.43 41.94
C ASP A 508 -8.75 3.16 41.18
N TYR A 509 -8.51 1.89 40.79
CA TYR A 509 -7.35 1.52 39.98
C TYR A 509 -7.33 2.31 38.66
N TRP A 510 -8.43 2.32 37.92
CA TRP A 510 -8.53 3.07 36.66
C TRP A 510 -8.40 4.58 36.86
N SER A 511 -8.92 5.10 37.97
CA SER A 511 -8.80 6.53 38.28
C SER A 511 -7.36 6.93 38.62
N ALA A 512 -6.64 6.12 39.40
CA ALA A 512 -5.22 6.32 39.68
C ALA A 512 -4.34 6.19 38.42
N LEU A 513 -4.68 5.23 37.55
CA LEU A 513 -3.99 4.99 36.28
C LEU A 513 -3.97 6.24 35.38
N LEU A 514 -5.11 6.91 35.24
CA LEU A 514 -5.30 8.10 34.40
C LEU A 514 -4.50 9.31 34.89
N THR A 515 -4.40 9.50 36.20
CA THR A 515 -3.60 10.58 36.81
C THR A 515 -2.12 10.43 36.45
N SER A 516 -1.61 9.20 36.46
CA SER A 516 -0.23 8.89 36.06
C SER A 516 0.05 9.21 34.58
N ILE A 517 -0.87 8.89 33.67
CA ILE A 517 -0.70 9.15 32.23
C ILE A 517 -0.75 10.65 31.93
N SER A 518 -1.70 11.36 32.55
CA SER A 518 -1.82 12.82 32.40
C SER A 518 -0.53 13.53 32.86
N GLY A 519 0.09 13.06 33.94
CA GLY A 519 1.40 13.55 34.40
C GLY A 519 2.53 13.32 33.39
N CYS A 520 2.60 12.12 32.78
CA CYS A 520 3.60 11.80 31.75
C CYS A 520 3.44 12.65 30.47
N LEU A 521 2.20 12.97 30.08
CA LEU A 521 1.90 13.81 28.91
C LEU A 521 2.28 15.29 29.17
N VAL A 522 2.09 15.80 30.38
CA VAL A 522 2.45 17.19 30.75
C VAL A 522 3.96 17.40 30.80
N ILE A 523 4.73 16.44 31.35
CA ILE A 523 6.21 16.54 31.44
C ILE A 523 6.86 16.54 30.04
N GLY A 524 6.28 15.84 29.06
CA GLY A 524 6.75 15.82 27.67
C GLY A 524 6.59 17.15 26.93
N MET A 525 5.61 17.97 27.29
CA MET A 525 5.47 19.31 26.70
C MET A 525 6.49 20.30 27.29
N SER A 526 6.92 20.11 28.54
CA SER A 526 7.93 20.95 29.18
C SER A 526 9.34 20.71 28.62
N SER A 527 9.69 19.49 28.23
CA SER A 527 11.00 19.16 27.63
C SER A 527 11.13 19.65 26.18
N ALA A 528 10.04 19.62 25.41
CA ALA A 528 9.98 20.24 24.07
C ALA A 528 10.14 21.78 24.14
N PHE A 529 9.67 22.41 25.22
CA PHE A 529 9.82 23.86 25.45
C PHE A 529 11.24 24.24 25.89
N ALA A 530 11.91 23.41 26.69
CA ALA A 530 13.30 23.63 27.12
C ALA A 530 14.32 23.54 25.95
N GLY A 531 14.05 22.69 24.95
CA GLY A 531 14.84 22.63 23.71
C GLY A 531 14.67 23.85 22.80
N PHE A 532 13.54 24.55 22.90
CA PHE A 532 13.25 25.77 22.14
C PHE A 532 13.94 27.00 22.74
N THR A 533 14.05 27.09 24.07
CA THR A 533 14.71 28.20 24.77
C THR A 533 16.25 28.17 24.65
N ALA A 534 16.85 26.99 24.48
CA ALA A 534 18.30 26.87 24.29
C ALA A 534 18.79 27.33 22.90
N ARG A 535 17.91 27.41 21.89
CA ARG A 535 18.27 27.78 20.51
C ARG A 535 18.18 29.30 20.23
N PHE A 536 17.58 30.08 21.14
CA PHE A 536 17.31 31.51 20.90
C PHE A 536 17.69 32.48 22.04
N GLY A 537 18.34 32.01 23.12
CA GLY A 537 19.03 32.88 24.07
C GLY A 537 18.17 33.99 24.71
N ILE A 538 17.01 33.64 25.28
CA ILE A 538 16.15 34.59 26.02
C ILE A 538 16.20 34.24 27.52
N PRO A 539 16.42 35.20 28.44
CA PRO A 539 16.53 34.92 29.87
C PRO A 539 15.19 34.50 30.49
N SER A 540 15.22 33.48 31.33
CA SER A 540 14.13 33.03 32.18
C SER A 540 13.77 34.09 33.23
N PHE A 541 12.56 34.66 33.18
CA PHE A 541 11.92 35.28 34.35
C PHE A 541 10.39 35.15 34.31
N VAL A 542 9.85 34.75 35.45
CA VAL A 542 8.42 34.60 35.85
C VAL A 542 7.69 33.33 35.37
N ALA A 543 7.96 32.24 36.09
CA ALA A 543 6.94 31.25 36.39
C ALA A 543 6.10 31.74 37.58
N GLY A 544 4.77 31.76 37.45
CA GLY A 544 3.86 31.94 38.59
C GLY A 544 2.53 32.60 38.23
N LEU A 545 1.46 31.79 38.29
CA LEU A 545 0.04 32.18 38.35
C LEU A 545 -0.56 32.90 37.12
N ILE A 546 -1.43 32.21 36.39
CA ILE A 546 -2.87 32.48 36.37
C ILE A 546 -3.58 31.18 35.96
N VAL A 547 -4.20 30.56 36.95
CA VAL A 547 -5.36 29.68 36.79
C VAL A 547 -6.56 30.61 36.65
N GLY A 548 -7.35 30.44 35.58
CA GLY A 548 -8.73 30.89 35.54
C GLY A 548 -9.03 32.12 34.67
N GLY A 549 -9.69 31.86 33.54
CA GLY A 549 -10.77 32.72 33.03
C GLY A 549 -10.41 33.86 32.08
N ALA A 550 -11.25 33.94 31.04
CA ALA A 550 -11.41 35.01 30.05
C ALA A 550 -10.41 35.03 28.88
N GLY A 551 -10.97 34.88 27.68
CA GLY A 551 -10.23 34.95 26.42
C GLY A 551 -9.79 36.37 26.07
N MET A 552 -8.81 36.45 25.18
CA MET A 552 -8.67 37.50 24.18
C MET A 552 -7.72 37.01 23.08
N GLY A 553 -8.04 37.44 21.86
CA GLY A 553 -7.58 36.84 20.60
C GLY A 553 -6.08 36.87 20.36
N LEU A 554 -5.59 35.79 19.77
CA LEU A 554 -4.50 35.85 18.82
C LEU A 554 -5.12 35.90 17.43
N GLN A 555 -5.02 37.08 16.83
CA GLN A 555 -5.42 37.39 15.47
C GLN A 555 -4.66 36.45 14.53
N GLN A 556 -5.30 35.34 14.16
CA GLN A 556 -4.93 34.57 12.98
C GLN A 556 -4.90 35.57 11.82
N ARG A 557 -3.74 35.72 11.18
CA ARG A 557 -3.72 36.13 9.77
C ARG A 557 -4.49 35.05 9.01
N ARG A 558 -5.80 35.24 8.89
CA ARG A 558 -6.67 34.53 7.96
C ARG A 558 -6.03 34.66 6.59
N LEU A 559 -5.65 33.54 6.00
CA LEU A 559 -5.71 33.42 4.55
C LEU A 559 -7.18 33.61 4.17
N SER A 560 -7.44 34.40 3.13
CA SER A 560 -8.78 34.80 2.75
C SER A 560 -9.64 33.58 2.34
N PRO A 561 -10.98 33.66 2.51
CA PRO A 561 -11.93 32.60 2.16
C PRO A 561 -11.81 32.10 0.70
N GLU A 562 -11.28 32.92 -0.21
CA GLU A 562 -11.01 32.53 -1.60
C GLU A 562 -10.01 31.37 -1.74
N LYS A 563 -9.09 31.19 -0.78
CA LYS A 563 -8.10 30.10 -0.82
C LYS A 563 -8.61 28.76 -0.24
N GLU A 564 -9.66 28.80 0.57
CA GLU A 564 -10.31 27.60 1.11
C GLU A 564 -11.30 27.00 0.08
N GLU A 565 -11.87 27.83 -0.80
CA GLU A 565 -12.68 27.39 -1.95
C GLU A 565 -11.85 26.74 -3.07
N GLU A 566 -10.60 27.17 -3.27
CA GLU A 566 -9.65 26.58 -4.24
C GLU A 566 -9.22 25.15 -3.88
N ALA A 567 -9.06 24.84 -2.59
CA ALA A 567 -8.60 23.53 -2.14
C ALA A 567 -9.68 22.43 -2.25
N ALA A 568 -10.94 22.77 -1.98
CA ALA A 568 -12.09 21.87 -2.17
C ALA A 568 -12.45 21.66 -3.66
N ALA A 569 -12.07 22.58 -4.54
CA ALA A 569 -12.15 22.40 -5.98
C ALA A 569 -11.07 21.44 -6.51
N GLY A 570 -9.91 21.31 -5.85
CA GLY A 570 -8.75 20.50 -6.27
C GLY A 570 -9.01 19.00 -6.36
N GLU A 571 -9.71 18.40 -5.39
CA GLU A 571 -10.04 16.95 -5.43
C GLU A 571 -11.17 16.61 -6.41
N LYS A 572 -12.10 17.56 -6.68
CA LYS A 572 -13.02 17.49 -7.82
C LYS A 572 -12.33 17.80 -9.16
N ALA A 573 -11.16 18.45 -9.15
CA ALA A 573 -10.44 18.87 -10.35
C ALA A 573 -9.54 17.78 -10.96
N LEU A 574 -8.95 16.89 -10.16
CA LEU A 574 -8.10 15.77 -10.62
C LEU A 574 -8.75 14.93 -11.74
N ALA A 575 -10.05 14.76 -11.62
CA ALA A 575 -10.97 14.00 -12.46
C ALA A 575 -11.29 14.59 -13.85
N GLY A 576 -11.27 15.92 -13.97
CA GLY A 576 -11.71 16.63 -15.17
C GLY A 576 -10.58 17.37 -15.88
N LYS A 577 -9.50 17.65 -15.14
CA LYS A 577 -8.38 18.48 -15.59
C LYS A 577 -7.40 17.72 -16.51
N HIS A 578 -7.10 16.46 -16.24
CA HIS A 578 -6.09 15.68 -17.00
C HIS A 578 -6.63 14.39 -17.64
N TYR A 579 -7.85 13.97 -17.29
CA TYR A 579 -8.52 12.77 -17.80
C TYR A 579 -10.02 13.09 -17.97
N PRO A 580 -10.79 12.44 -18.87
CA PRO A 580 -12.19 12.80 -19.13
C PRO A 580 -13.19 12.18 -18.13
N SER A 581 -12.72 11.71 -16.96
CA SER A 581 -13.54 11.06 -15.94
C SER A 581 -12.89 11.13 -14.56
N SER A 582 -13.74 11.19 -13.53
CA SER A 582 -13.30 11.10 -12.13
C SER A 582 -12.69 9.78 -11.72
N LYS A 583 -12.85 8.74 -12.53
CA LYS A 583 -12.19 7.46 -12.31
C LYS A 583 -10.97 7.37 -13.22
N LEU A 584 -9.78 7.63 -12.66
CA LEU A 584 -8.50 7.48 -13.35
C LEU A 584 -8.25 6.01 -13.81
N PRO A 585 -7.37 5.76 -14.80
CA PRO A 585 -7.12 4.42 -15.34
C PRO A 585 -6.75 3.34 -14.31
N SER A 586 -6.02 3.71 -13.26
CA SER A 586 -5.81 2.94 -12.02
C SER A 586 -5.49 3.90 -10.86
N GLN A 587 -5.22 3.38 -9.66
CA GLN A 587 -4.91 4.19 -8.46
C GLN A 587 -3.58 3.80 -7.80
N GLU A 588 -2.70 3.12 -8.54
CA GLU A 588 -1.39 2.70 -8.02
C GLU A 588 -0.38 3.87 -8.07
N HIS A 589 0.25 4.21 -6.93
CA HIS A 589 1.27 5.25 -6.76
C HIS A 589 1.10 6.47 -7.70
N LEU A 590 0.03 7.23 -7.50
CA LEU A 590 -0.28 8.39 -8.32
C LEU A 590 0.63 9.58 -8.01
N LEU A 591 1.10 10.25 -9.05
CA LEU A 591 1.80 11.53 -9.00
C LEU A 591 1.00 12.56 -9.79
N GLU A 592 0.53 13.60 -9.11
CA GLU A 592 -0.12 14.74 -9.76
C GLU A 592 0.92 15.80 -10.12
N ARG A 593 0.85 16.30 -11.34
CA ARG A 593 1.65 17.42 -11.83
C ARG A 593 0.73 18.50 -12.34
N GLN A 594 1.28 19.68 -12.60
CA GLN A 594 0.48 20.83 -13.01
C GLN A 594 -0.32 20.57 -14.30
N SER A 595 0.22 19.76 -15.22
CA SER A 595 -0.35 19.54 -16.55
C SER A 595 -0.60 18.08 -16.93
N TYR A 596 -0.20 17.13 -16.09
CA TYR A 596 -0.49 15.71 -16.27
C TYR A 596 -0.60 15.00 -14.92
N VAL A 597 -1.16 13.79 -14.93
CA VAL A 597 -1.16 12.86 -13.79
C VAL A 597 -0.56 11.53 -14.23
N SER A 598 0.23 10.89 -13.38
CA SER A 598 0.84 9.59 -13.69
C SER A 598 0.68 8.59 -12.57
N SER A 599 0.77 7.31 -12.92
CA SER A 599 0.88 6.19 -11.98
C SER A 599 2.27 5.60 -12.12
N VAL A 600 3.01 5.42 -11.02
CA VAL A 600 4.38 4.88 -11.05
C VAL A 600 4.41 3.44 -10.59
N ASN A 601 5.18 2.61 -11.30
CA ASN A 601 5.38 1.22 -10.94
C ASN A 601 6.70 1.05 -10.21
N TYR A 602 6.66 0.80 -8.90
CA TYR A 602 7.87 0.68 -8.09
C TYR A 602 8.74 -0.52 -8.42
N ALA A 603 8.18 -1.58 -9.01
CA ALA A 603 8.95 -2.76 -9.42
C ALA A 603 9.74 -2.53 -10.72
N THR A 604 9.16 -1.77 -11.67
CA THR A 604 9.82 -1.47 -12.97
C THR A 604 10.51 -0.12 -13.00
N LYS A 605 10.26 0.73 -11.98
CA LYS A 605 10.81 2.08 -11.77
C LYS A 605 10.52 3.07 -12.90
N ILE A 606 9.45 2.78 -13.64
CA ILE A 606 8.90 3.62 -14.72
C ILE A 606 7.38 3.77 -14.53
N PRO A 607 6.71 4.72 -15.21
CA PRO A 607 5.26 4.86 -15.10
C PRO A 607 4.49 3.62 -15.58
N ASN A 608 3.42 3.24 -14.87
CA ASN A 608 2.36 2.38 -15.40
C ASN A 608 1.59 3.07 -16.54
N TRP A 609 1.31 4.37 -16.36
CA TRP A 609 0.63 5.23 -17.32
C TRP A 609 0.78 6.72 -16.95
N VAL A 610 0.59 7.60 -17.94
CA VAL A 610 0.53 9.06 -17.81
C VAL A 610 -0.70 9.56 -18.56
N ALA A 611 -1.54 10.36 -17.92
CA ALA A 611 -2.72 11.00 -18.50
C ALA A 611 -2.56 12.53 -18.53
N GLU A 612 -2.89 13.13 -19.66
CA GLU A 612 -2.83 14.58 -19.88
C GLU A 612 -4.05 15.06 -20.67
N ALA A 613 -4.41 16.33 -20.48
CA ALA A 613 -5.39 17.03 -21.32
C ALA A 613 -4.67 18.15 -22.06
N ILE A 614 -4.65 18.07 -23.39
CA ILE A 614 -3.93 19.01 -24.25
C ILE A 614 -4.94 19.99 -24.85
N THR A 615 -4.73 21.28 -24.62
CA THR A 615 -5.58 22.37 -25.13
C THR A 615 -4.83 23.25 -26.13
N TYR A 616 -5.53 24.08 -26.90
CA TYR A 616 -4.91 25.03 -27.82
C TYR A 616 -3.86 25.94 -27.13
N GLN A 617 -4.19 26.46 -25.94
CA GLN A 617 -3.30 27.33 -25.17
C GLN A 617 -2.03 26.61 -24.75
N SER A 618 -2.17 25.38 -24.23
CA SER A 618 -1.05 24.56 -23.76
C SER A 618 0.01 24.30 -24.84
N VAL A 619 -0.36 24.29 -26.12
CA VAL A 619 0.56 24.00 -27.24
C VAL A 619 1.08 25.23 -28.00
N THR A 620 0.39 26.37 -27.90
CA THR A 620 0.68 27.61 -28.68
C THR A 620 1.27 28.75 -27.85
N SER A 621 1.13 28.71 -26.52
CA SER A 621 1.71 29.72 -25.64
C SER A 621 3.25 29.78 -25.74
N LYS A 622 3.82 30.88 -25.24
CA LYS A 622 5.27 31.17 -25.22
C LYS A 622 5.78 31.41 -23.80
N ASN A 623 5.04 30.99 -22.79
CA ASN A 623 5.36 31.23 -21.38
C ASN A 623 6.45 30.28 -20.87
N ALA A 624 6.62 29.12 -21.50
CA ALA A 624 7.67 28.16 -21.17
C ALA A 624 8.74 28.06 -22.28
N ASP A 625 9.99 27.92 -21.85
CA ASP A 625 11.13 27.60 -22.71
C ASP A 625 11.71 26.23 -22.30
N ARG A 626 11.63 25.28 -23.23
CA ARG A 626 12.16 23.92 -23.06
C ARG A 626 13.64 23.92 -22.67
N LYS A 627 14.40 24.94 -23.07
CA LYS A 627 15.84 25.03 -22.74
C LYS A 627 16.10 25.11 -21.22
N ARG A 628 15.10 25.46 -20.42
CA ARG A 628 15.20 25.55 -18.95
C ARG A 628 14.86 24.23 -18.25
N ALA A 629 14.26 23.28 -18.96
CA ALA A 629 13.86 22.00 -18.41
C ALA A 629 15.00 20.97 -18.52
N VAL A 630 15.29 20.28 -17.41
CA VAL A 630 16.40 19.34 -17.29
C VAL A 630 15.89 18.03 -16.72
N PHE A 631 16.32 16.91 -17.30
CA PHE A 631 16.03 15.59 -16.76
C PHE A 631 16.58 15.45 -15.36
N LYS A 632 15.72 15.08 -14.42
CA LYS A 632 16.10 14.90 -13.02
C LYS A 632 15.31 13.76 -12.39
N ALA A 633 15.89 13.20 -11.33
CA ALA A 633 15.21 12.21 -10.51
C ALA A 633 13.93 12.82 -9.91
N ASP A 634 12.93 11.98 -9.71
CA ASP A 634 11.65 12.41 -9.12
C ASP A 634 11.72 12.28 -7.60
N ASP A 635 11.84 13.42 -6.90
CA ASP A 635 12.03 13.45 -5.46
C ASP A 635 10.81 12.96 -4.67
N GLU A 636 9.64 12.92 -5.29
CA GLU A 636 8.41 12.38 -4.70
C GLU A 636 8.33 10.85 -4.79
N VAL A 637 9.15 10.22 -5.64
CA VAL A 637 9.29 8.77 -5.67
C VAL A 637 10.36 8.35 -4.64
N PRO A 638 10.08 7.38 -3.75
CA PRO A 638 11.07 6.90 -2.79
C PRO A 638 12.37 6.46 -3.46
N GLU A 639 13.52 6.79 -2.87
CA GLU A 639 14.85 6.61 -3.45
C GLU A 639 15.07 5.18 -4.00
N MET A 640 14.61 4.15 -3.29
CA MET A 640 14.72 2.74 -3.71
C MET A 640 14.03 2.42 -5.05
N PHE A 641 12.99 3.17 -5.42
CA PHE A 641 12.17 2.97 -6.61
C PHE A 641 12.35 4.06 -7.67
N ARG A 642 13.31 4.96 -7.45
CA ARG A 642 13.51 6.17 -8.23
C ARG A 642 14.47 5.94 -9.38
N ALA A 643 14.09 6.40 -10.57
CA ALA A 643 15.00 6.48 -11.72
C ALA A 643 15.94 7.68 -11.60
N SER A 644 17.19 7.50 -12.03
CA SER A 644 18.22 8.52 -12.05
C SER A 644 18.80 8.71 -13.46
N ASN A 645 19.48 9.82 -13.69
CA ASN A 645 20.15 10.04 -14.98
C ASN A 645 21.27 9.03 -15.24
N ALA A 646 21.88 8.48 -14.17
CA ALA A 646 22.92 7.47 -14.28
C ALA A 646 22.41 6.18 -14.93
N ASP A 647 21.13 5.83 -14.72
CA ASP A 647 20.55 4.61 -15.28
C ASP A 647 20.45 4.62 -16.81
N TYR A 648 20.31 5.82 -17.37
CA TYR A 648 20.24 6.03 -18.82
C TYR A 648 21.62 6.24 -19.44
N TRP A 649 22.64 6.55 -18.64
CA TRP A 649 23.99 6.83 -19.11
C TRP A 649 24.62 5.58 -19.73
N ASP A 650 25.13 5.69 -20.97
CA ASP A 650 25.71 4.59 -21.77
C ASP A 650 24.81 3.34 -21.94
N SER A 651 23.51 3.46 -21.65
CA SER A 651 22.55 2.34 -21.75
C SER A 651 22.17 1.98 -23.20
N GLY A 652 22.41 2.88 -24.15
CA GLY A 652 21.89 2.78 -25.52
C GLY A 652 20.40 3.14 -25.66
N TRP A 653 19.70 3.45 -24.57
CA TRP A 653 18.29 3.84 -24.56
C TRP A 653 18.12 5.35 -24.39
N SER A 654 17.14 5.91 -25.10
CA SER A 654 16.78 7.33 -24.95
C SER A 654 15.79 7.55 -23.80
N ARG A 655 15.82 8.74 -23.20
CA ARG A 655 14.82 9.22 -22.24
C ARG A 655 13.56 9.65 -23.00
N GLY A 656 12.62 8.72 -23.20
CA GLY A 656 11.39 8.94 -23.96
C GLY A 656 10.25 9.47 -23.10
N HIS A 657 9.58 10.52 -23.56
CA HIS A 657 8.45 11.12 -22.85
C HIS A 657 7.15 10.33 -23.09
N LEU A 658 6.32 10.21 -22.06
CA LEU A 658 4.93 9.77 -22.20
C LEU A 658 3.99 10.95 -22.44
N SER A 659 4.17 12.01 -21.65
CA SER A 659 3.61 13.35 -21.84
C SER A 659 4.72 14.30 -22.30
N MET A 660 4.58 14.88 -23.50
CA MET A 660 5.66 15.61 -24.16
C MET A 660 5.74 17.07 -23.68
N ALA A 661 6.95 17.61 -23.47
CA ALA A 661 7.15 19.01 -23.10
C ALA A 661 6.47 20.04 -24.05
N GLY A 662 6.29 19.67 -25.32
CA GLY A 662 5.64 20.51 -26.33
C GLY A 662 4.13 20.71 -26.12
N ALA A 663 3.51 19.91 -25.25
CA ALA A 663 2.13 20.03 -24.81
C ALA A 663 1.93 21.03 -23.66
N HIS A 664 3.02 21.56 -23.08
CA HIS A 664 3.00 22.33 -21.83
C HIS A 664 3.81 23.62 -21.99
N LYS A 665 3.38 24.51 -22.87
CA LYS A 665 4.09 25.78 -23.16
C LYS A 665 3.51 27.00 -22.47
N ASP A 666 2.36 26.82 -21.85
CA ASP A 666 1.61 27.82 -21.09
C ASP A 666 2.20 28.07 -19.70
N ASP A 667 2.99 27.13 -19.18
CA ASP A 667 3.66 27.24 -17.88
C ASP A 667 5.04 26.56 -17.86
N GLN A 668 6.03 27.22 -17.28
CA GLN A 668 7.42 26.73 -17.25
C GLN A 668 7.61 25.55 -16.29
N ASP A 669 6.95 25.56 -15.14
CA ASP A 669 7.06 24.50 -14.14
C ASP A 669 6.31 23.26 -14.61
N ALA A 670 5.14 23.42 -15.24
CA ALA A 670 4.47 22.35 -15.96
C ALA A 670 5.37 21.71 -17.03
N GLN A 671 6.12 22.52 -17.77
CA GLN A 671 7.08 22.00 -18.74
C GLN A 671 8.27 21.31 -18.07
N ASN A 672 8.77 21.82 -16.94
CA ASN A 672 9.86 21.22 -16.19
C ASN A 672 9.48 19.83 -15.64
N ASP A 673 8.25 19.69 -15.15
CA ASP A 673 7.71 18.42 -14.62
C ASP A 673 7.70 17.30 -15.67
N THR A 674 7.65 17.64 -16.95
CA THR A 674 7.71 16.62 -18.03
C THR A 674 9.07 15.92 -18.11
N PHE A 675 10.11 16.44 -17.45
CA PHE A 675 11.46 15.88 -17.42
C PHE A 675 11.75 15.03 -16.17
N LEU A 676 10.74 14.75 -15.34
CA LEU A 676 10.86 13.88 -14.16
C LEU A 676 10.95 12.41 -14.58
N LEU A 677 12.07 11.77 -14.22
CA LEU A 677 12.42 10.46 -14.76
C LEU A 677 11.43 9.35 -14.40
N SER A 678 11.04 9.26 -13.12
CA SER A 678 10.17 8.16 -12.65
C SER A 678 8.69 8.39 -13.00
N GLY A 679 8.27 9.65 -13.11
CA GLY A 679 6.87 10.04 -13.30
C GLY A 679 6.42 10.14 -14.76
N ASN A 680 7.34 10.35 -15.71
CA ASN A 680 6.97 10.60 -17.12
C ASN A 680 7.93 10.04 -18.18
N ILE A 681 9.08 9.49 -17.78
CA ILE A 681 10.11 9.02 -18.72
C ILE A 681 10.20 7.50 -18.70
N VAL A 682 10.38 6.92 -19.88
CA VAL A 682 10.66 5.49 -20.06
C VAL A 682 11.84 5.29 -21.01
N PRO A 683 12.60 4.19 -20.88
CA PRO A 683 13.60 3.82 -21.87
C PRO A 683 12.96 3.56 -23.23
N GLN A 684 13.31 4.37 -24.24
CA GLN A 684 12.79 4.22 -25.60
C GLN A 684 13.91 4.09 -26.63
N ASP A 685 13.70 3.24 -27.64
CA ASP A 685 14.59 3.15 -28.79
C ASP A 685 14.64 4.52 -29.48
N LEU A 686 15.84 5.03 -29.71
CA LEU A 686 16.04 6.39 -30.22
C LEU A 686 15.36 6.62 -31.58
N SER A 687 15.34 5.59 -32.45
CA SER A 687 14.76 5.71 -33.78
C SER A 687 13.23 5.63 -33.75
N MET A 688 12.67 4.89 -32.80
CA MET A 688 11.22 4.85 -32.54
C MET A 688 10.74 6.16 -31.92
N ASN A 689 11.41 6.60 -30.85
CA ASN A 689 11.14 7.85 -30.13
C ASN A 689 11.22 9.06 -31.08
N GLY A 690 12.31 9.19 -31.83
CA GLY A 690 12.54 10.28 -32.78
C GLY A 690 11.79 10.20 -34.12
N SER A 691 10.96 9.17 -34.33
CA SER A 691 10.18 8.95 -35.56
C SER A 691 8.70 8.79 -35.28
N ASP A 692 8.19 7.56 -35.16
CA ASP A 692 6.76 7.29 -35.18
C ASP A 692 6.08 7.66 -33.85
N TRP A 693 6.79 7.57 -32.72
CA TRP A 693 6.30 8.10 -31.44
C TRP A 693 6.15 9.62 -31.48
N LEU A 694 7.18 10.34 -31.95
CA LEU A 694 7.11 11.78 -32.16
C LEU A 694 6.00 12.19 -33.14
N ARG A 695 5.68 11.37 -34.14
CA ARG A 695 4.55 11.63 -35.05
C ARG A 695 3.20 11.47 -34.36
N LEU A 696 3.09 10.51 -33.46
CA LEU A 696 1.88 10.33 -32.65
C LEU A 696 1.70 11.47 -31.64
N GLU A 697 2.80 11.95 -31.07
CA GLU A 697 2.88 13.18 -30.30
C GLU A 697 2.45 14.41 -31.12
N TYR A 698 2.94 14.57 -32.35
CA TYR A 698 2.47 15.67 -33.21
C TYR A 698 0.99 15.57 -33.56
N LEU A 699 0.46 14.37 -33.75
CA LEU A 699 -0.98 14.18 -33.96
C LEU A 699 -1.80 14.78 -32.81
N THR A 700 -1.42 14.52 -31.54
CA THR A 700 -2.17 15.05 -30.38
C THR A 700 -2.02 16.57 -30.26
N LEU A 701 -0.83 17.12 -30.56
CA LEU A 701 -0.63 18.57 -30.61
C LEU A 701 -1.41 19.25 -31.74
N ASP A 702 -1.46 18.64 -32.93
CA ASP A 702 -2.16 19.20 -34.09
C ASP A 702 -3.68 19.17 -33.87
N LEU A 703 -4.23 18.12 -33.28
CA LEU A 703 -5.64 18.08 -32.87
C LEU A 703 -5.98 19.25 -31.92
N ALA A 704 -5.14 19.48 -30.90
CA ALA A 704 -5.34 20.61 -29.98
C ALA A 704 -5.19 21.98 -30.67
N ARG A 705 -4.35 22.11 -31.70
CA ARG A 705 -4.25 23.34 -32.51
C ARG A 705 -5.48 23.56 -33.38
N GLU A 706 -6.04 22.49 -33.93
CA GLU A 706 -7.28 22.53 -34.73
C GLU A 706 -8.50 22.95 -33.91
N HIS A 707 -8.43 22.89 -32.58
CA HIS A 707 -9.47 23.38 -31.67
C HIS A 707 -9.65 24.90 -31.82
N GLY A 708 -8.56 25.65 -31.94
CA GLY A 708 -8.54 27.12 -32.08
C GLY A 708 -8.46 27.84 -30.72
N PRO A 709 -8.14 29.16 -30.72
CA PRO A 709 -7.89 29.93 -29.50
C PRO A 709 -9.09 30.11 -28.58
N ASP A 710 -10.30 30.04 -29.13
CA ASP A 710 -11.55 30.31 -28.41
C ASP A 710 -12.32 29.02 -28.01
N SER A 711 -11.68 27.86 -28.13
CA SER A 711 -12.31 26.56 -27.86
C SER A 711 -11.98 26.07 -26.45
N ASP A 712 -13.00 25.59 -25.74
CA ASP A 712 -12.89 24.91 -24.45
C ASP A 712 -12.66 23.38 -24.60
N ASP A 713 -12.46 22.91 -25.83
CA ASP A 713 -12.20 21.49 -26.10
C ASP A 713 -10.77 21.09 -25.69
N ALA A 714 -10.60 19.80 -25.40
CA ALA A 714 -9.32 19.22 -25.04
C ALA A 714 -9.10 17.88 -25.77
N VAL A 715 -7.83 17.56 -26.00
CA VAL A 715 -7.39 16.24 -26.44
C VAL A 715 -6.87 15.52 -25.21
N TYR A 716 -7.66 14.56 -24.70
CA TYR A 716 -7.22 13.70 -23.61
C TYR A 716 -6.33 12.59 -24.16
N VAL A 717 -5.21 12.35 -23.49
CA VAL A 717 -4.20 11.36 -23.90
C VAL A 717 -3.79 10.52 -22.70
N VAL A 718 -3.77 9.20 -22.86
CA VAL A 718 -3.17 8.26 -21.89
C VAL A 718 -2.06 7.47 -22.58
N SER A 719 -0.84 7.53 -22.05
CA SER A 719 0.34 6.85 -22.62
C SER A 719 1.01 5.97 -21.56
N GLY A 720 1.61 4.84 -21.95
CA GLY A 720 2.36 4.01 -21.02
C GLY A 720 3.09 2.82 -21.65
N PRO A 721 3.89 2.09 -20.88
CA PRO A 721 4.61 0.90 -21.32
C PRO A 721 3.71 -0.34 -21.45
N LEU A 722 4.19 -1.33 -22.20
CA LEU A 722 3.57 -2.64 -22.40
C LEU A 722 4.61 -3.77 -22.40
N TRP A 723 4.18 -4.92 -21.88
CA TRP A 723 4.99 -6.14 -21.73
C TRP A 723 4.36 -7.28 -22.53
N MET A 724 4.47 -7.22 -23.85
CA MET A 724 3.69 -8.08 -24.75
C MET A 724 4.55 -9.00 -25.59
N ALA A 725 3.96 -10.13 -25.95
CA ALA A 725 4.51 -11.01 -26.96
C ALA A 725 4.24 -10.48 -28.37
N ASP A 726 5.25 -10.49 -29.24
CA ASP A 726 5.08 -10.36 -30.69
C ASP A 726 4.31 -11.60 -31.19
N SER A 727 3.00 -11.45 -31.42
CA SER A 727 2.18 -12.54 -31.94
C SER A 727 2.65 -12.95 -33.34
N PRO A 728 2.63 -14.25 -33.71
CA PRO A 728 2.86 -14.68 -35.10
C PRO A 728 1.89 -14.04 -36.11
N GLU A 729 0.71 -13.63 -35.63
CA GLU A 729 -0.35 -12.93 -36.38
C GLU A 729 -0.14 -11.41 -36.39
N ASP A 730 0.81 -10.88 -35.61
CA ASP A 730 1.15 -9.46 -35.59
C ASP A 730 1.94 -9.11 -36.86
N LYS A 731 1.21 -8.65 -37.89
CA LYS A 731 1.82 -8.21 -39.16
C LYS A 731 2.80 -7.06 -38.95
N LEU A 732 2.63 -6.29 -37.87
CA LEU A 732 3.37 -5.08 -37.57
C LEU A 732 4.88 -5.32 -37.42
N THR A 733 5.30 -6.32 -36.63
CA THR A 733 6.72 -6.61 -36.38
C THR A 733 7.45 -7.06 -37.64
N LYS A 734 6.77 -7.82 -38.52
CA LYS A 734 7.29 -8.21 -39.84
C LYS A 734 7.35 -7.03 -40.80
N ASP A 735 6.31 -6.21 -40.86
CA ASP A 735 6.16 -5.11 -41.82
C ASP A 735 7.12 -3.94 -41.57
N ILE A 736 7.60 -3.76 -40.33
CA ILE A 736 8.61 -2.75 -39.96
C ILE A 736 10.04 -3.32 -39.92
N GLY A 737 10.21 -4.63 -40.17
CA GLY A 737 11.52 -5.31 -40.21
C GLY A 737 12.21 -5.44 -38.85
N ALA A 738 11.44 -5.50 -37.76
CA ALA A 738 11.96 -5.65 -36.41
C ALA A 738 12.10 -7.11 -35.99
N LYS A 739 13.10 -7.44 -35.17
CA LYS A 739 13.23 -8.78 -34.56
C LYS A 739 12.19 -8.93 -33.44
N PRO A 740 11.53 -10.09 -33.27
CA PRO A 740 10.59 -10.29 -32.17
C PRO A 740 11.32 -10.36 -30.81
N HIS A 741 10.74 -9.77 -29.76
CA HIS A 741 11.04 -9.97 -28.33
C HIS A 741 10.57 -11.35 -27.86
N THR A 742 9.68 -11.99 -28.63
CA THR A 742 9.06 -13.24 -28.26
C THR A 742 9.78 -14.44 -28.82
N LYS A 743 10.13 -15.35 -27.93
CA LYS A 743 10.46 -16.71 -28.32
C LYS A 743 9.17 -17.54 -28.32
N VAL A 744 8.76 -17.99 -29.50
CA VAL A 744 7.63 -18.94 -29.63
C VAL A 744 8.12 -20.30 -29.16
N LEU A 745 7.60 -20.76 -28.03
CA LEU A 745 7.90 -22.09 -27.49
C LEU A 745 6.96 -23.14 -28.11
N ASN A 746 5.72 -22.73 -28.42
CA ASN A 746 4.73 -23.53 -29.12
C ASN A 746 3.69 -22.61 -29.78
N ASP A 747 3.46 -22.74 -31.07
CA ASP A 747 2.50 -21.94 -31.85
C ASP A 747 1.07 -22.51 -31.85
N GLY A 748 0.87 -23.67 -31.23
CA GLY A 748 -0.42 -24.36 -31.14
C GLY A 748 -0.82 -25.13 -32.40
N SER A 749 0.05 -25.23 -33.40
CA SER A 749 -0.18 -26.01 -34.64
C SER A 749 -0.48 -27.49 -34.38
N ASN A 750 -0.05 -28.04 -33.25
CA ASN A 750 -0.21 -29.45 -32.87
C ASN A 750 -1.37 -29.72 -31.90
N GLY A 751 -2.38 -28.84 -31.80
CA GLY A 751 -3.49 -28.98 -30.85
C GLY A 751 -3.12 -28.77 -29.38
N LYS A 752 -1.88 -28.32 -29.13
CA LYS A 752 -1.37 -27.98 -27.79
C LYS A 752 -1.58 -26.48 -27.52
N PRO A 753 -1.67 -26.05 -26.24
CA PRO A 753 -1.78 -24.63 -25.90
C PRO A 753 -0.60 -23.81 -26.45
N ARG A 754 -0.89 -22.62 -26.96
CA ARG A 754 0.12 -21.64 -27.39
C ARG A 754 1.00 -21.25 -26.20
N ARG A 755 2.32 -21.27 -26.38
CA ARG A 755 3.31 -20.88 -25.36
C ARG A 755 4.32 -19.90 -25.94
N TYR A 756 4.45 -18.76 -25.27
CA TYR A 756 5.34 -17.67 -25.63
C TYR A 756 6.19 -17.28 -24.42
N GLU A 757 7.42 -16.85 -24.67
CA GLU A 757 8.30 -16.24 -23.67
C GLU A 757 8.54 -14.78 -24.07
N VAL A 758 8.30 -13.84 -23.15
CA VAL A 758 8.58 -12.41 -23.32
C VAL A 758 9.79 -12.06 -22.46
N LYS A 759 10.80 -11.43 -23.06
CA LYS A 759 11.98 -10.93 -22.36
C LYS A 759 12.12 -9.44 -22.58
N TYR A 760 12.57 -8.74 -21.54
CA TYR A 760 12.90 -7.33 -21.59
C TYR A 760 14.24 -7.08 -20.92
N GLU A 761 14.87 -5.98 -21.31
CA GLU A 761 16.14 -5.52 -20.76
C GLU A 761 15.90 -4.72 -19.48
N VAL A 762 16.92 -4.67 -18.63
CA VAL A 762 16.95 -3.84 -17.43
C VAL A 762 18.26 -3.06 -17.47
N ILE A 763 18.21 -1.73 -17.27
CA ILE A 763 19.34 -0.82 -17.43
C ILE A 763 19.66 -0.06 -16.14
N GLY A 764 20.93 0.31 -15.97
CA GLY A 764 21.36 1.12 -14.83
C GLY A 764 21.52 0.37 -13.51
N ASP A 765 22.18 1.03 -12.55
CA ASP A 765 22.38 0.50 -11.19
C ASP A 765 21.06 0.39 -10.42
N ASN A 766 20.05 1.20 -10.80
CA ASN A 766 18.72 1.09 -10.24
C ASN A 766 17.86 0.05 -10.96
N GLU A 767 18.37 -0.77 -11.87
CA GLU A 767 17.58 -1.86 -12.49
C GLU A 767 16.28 -1.35 -13.17
N LEU A 768 16.36 -0.32 -14.00
CA LEU A 768 15.22 0.25 -14.73
C LEU A 768 14.75 -0.68 -15.85
N ALA A 769 13.46 -1.05 -15.85
CA ALA A 769 12.95 -1.97 -16.86
C ALA A 769 12.70 -1.27 -18.21
N VAL A 770 13.12 -1.92 -19.29
CA VAL A 770 12.93 -1.43 -20.67
C VAL A 770 11.66 -2.05 -21.27
N PRO A 771 10.61 -1.27 -21.58
CA PRO A 771 9.36 -1.83 -22.09
C PRO A 771 9.52 -2.44 -23.48
N THR A 772 8.79 -3.52 -23.75
CA THR A 772 8.79 -4.16 -25.08
C THR A 772 8.01 -3.37 -26.12
N HIS A 773 6.95 -2.69 -25.67
CA HIS A 773 6.03 -1.92 -26.47
C HIS A 773 5.58 -0.69 -25.69
N MET A 774 5.06 0.30 -26.39
CA MET A 774 4.44 1.49 -25.86
C MET A 774 3.00 1.58 -26.36
N TYR A 775 2.10 2.15 -25.58
CA TYR A 775 0.77 2.49 -26.04
C TYR A 775 0.47 3.97 -25.85
N LYS A 776 -0.47 4.47 -26.66
CA LYS A 776 -1.10 5.78 -26.48
C LYS A 776 -2.57 5.70 -26.90
N VAL A 777 -3.46 6.16 -26.03
CA VAL A 777 -4.89 6.26 -26.26
C VAL A 777 -5.28 7.74 -26.30
N VAL A 778 -5.99 8.14 -27.34
CA VAL A 778 -6.35 9.53 -27.60
C VAL A 778 -7.86 9.65 -27.68
N TYR A 779 -8.41 10.66 -27.00
CA TYR A 779 -9.81 11.06 -27.08
C TYR A 779 -9.88 12.57 -27.35
N ASP A 780 -10.46 12.93 -28.49
CA ASP A 780 -10.68 14.31 -28.90
C ASP A 780 -12.14 14.72 -28.60
N THR A 781 -12.34 15.68 -27.68
CA THR A 781 -13.69 16.13 -27.30
C THR A 781 -14.39 16.87 -28.43
N LYS A 782 -13.64 17.64 -29.24
CA LYS A 782 -14.20 18.48 -30.30
C LYS A 782 -14.93 17.66 -31.36
N THR A 783 -14.31 16.55 -31.76
CA THR A 783 -14.90 15.64 -32.76
C THR A 783 -15.61 14.43 -32.14
N ASN A 784 -15.58 14.31 -30.80
CA ASN A 784 -16.05 13.15 -30.05
C ASN A 784 -15.56 11.84 -30.70
N SER A 785 -14.24 11.70 -30.83
CA SER A 785 -13.63 10.53 -31.48
C SER A 785 -12.41 10.03 -30.72
N SER A 786 -12.16 8.73 -30.80
CA SER A 786 -11.08 8.07 -30.04
C SER A 786 -10.30 7.07 -30.88
N ALA A 787 -9.03 6.87 -30.53
CA ALA A 787 -8.18 5.80 -31.09
C ALA A 787 -7.12 5.36 -30.08
N ALA A 788 -6.72 4.09 -30.16
CA ALA A 788 -5.59 3.54 -29.42
C ALA A 788 -4.50 3.05 -30.38
N PHE A 789 -3.25 3.20 -29.97
CA PHE A 789 -2.08 2.80 -30.73
C PHE A 789 -1.16 1.96 -29.85
N ILE A 790 -0.56 0.92 -30.42
CA ILE A 790 0.52 0.14 -29.82
C ILE A 790 1.71 0.15 -30.76
N MET A 791 2.88 0.54 -30.26
CA MET A 791 4.14 0.60 -31.00
C MET A 791 5.20 -0.27 -30.34
N PRO A 792 5.98 -1.06 -31.10
CA PRO A 792 7.10 -1.81 -30.56
C PRO A 792 8.26 -0.88 -30.21
N ASN A 793 8.88 -1.08 -29.05
CA ASN A 793 10.02 -0.29 -28.59
C ASN A 793 11.33 -0.79 -29.22
N LYS A 794 11.45 -0.65 -30.54
CA LYS A 794 12.52 -1.23 -31.37
C LYS A 794 12.91 -0.31 -32.51
N PRO A 795 14.06 -0.56 -33.16
CA PRO A 795 14.44 0.19 -34.35
C PRO A 795 13.41 0.13 -35.48
N ILE A 796 12.88 1.29 -35.89
CA ILE A 796 11.94 1.40 -37.02
C ILE A 796 12.73 1.70 -38.30
N ARG A 797 12.70 0.75 -39.26
CA ARG A 797 13.45 0.86 -40.51
C ARG A 797 12.78 1.75 -41.55
N TYR A 798 11.45 1.69 -41.63
CA TYR A 798 10.63 2.40 -42.61
C TYR A 798 9.43 3.06 -41.92
N GLU A 799 9.15 4.33 -42.25
CA GLU A 799 7.97 5.04 -41.77
C GLU A 799 6.69 4.29 -42.18
N LYS A 800 5.79 4.07 -41.22
CA LYS A 800 4.44 3.58 -41.48
C LYS A 800 3.42 4.68 -41.27
N ASN A 801 2.24 4.52 -41.87
CA ASN A 801 1.10 5.35 -41.52
C ASN A 801 0.68 4.99 -40.08
N LEU A 802 0.31 5.99 -39.25
CA LEU A 802 -0.03 5.76 -37.83
C LEU A 802 -1.16 4.75 -37.66
N LYS A 803 -2.05 4.62 -38.66
CA LYS A 803 -3.11 3.61 -38.73
C LYS A 803 -2.59 2.16 -38.69
N HIS A 804 -1.32 1.91 -39.03
CA HIS A 804 -0.71 0.59 -38.89
C HIS A 804 -0.51 0.19 -37.43
N TYR A 805 -0.32 1.17 -36.54
CA TYR A 805 -0.16 0.95 -35.10
C TYR A 805 -1.49 0.94 -34.35
N GLN A 806 -2.59 1.25 -35.04
CA GLN A 806 -3.90 1.39 -34.42
C GLN A 806 -4.45 0.02 -33.98
N VAL A 807 -4.98 -0.02 -32.76
CA VAL A 807 -5.62 -1.18 -32.16
C VAL A 807 -6.94 -0.78 -31.50
N PRO A 808 -7.85 -1.74 -31.23
CA PRO A 808 -8.99 -1.48 -30.34
C PRO A 808 -8.50 -1.08 -28.94
N ILE A 809 -9.22 -0.16 -28.28
CA ILE A 809 -8.89 0.27 -26.90
C ILE A 809 -8.91 -0.93 -25.95
N GLU A 810 -9.81 -1.88 -26.17
CA GLU A 810 -9.91 -3.14 -25.41
C GLU A 810 -8.60 -3.95 -25.44
N ARG A 811 -7.82 -3.85 -26.54
CA ARG A 811 -6.53 -4.53 -26.63
C ARG A 811 -5.52 -3.91 -25.69
N VAL A 812 -5.56 -2.58 -25.50
CA VAL A 812 -4.73 -1.88 -24.52
C VAL A 812 -5.19 -2.27 -23.11
N GLU A 813 -6.48 -2.17 -22.80
CA GLU A 813 -7.02 -2.55 -21.47
C GLU A 813 -6.67 -3.98 -21.08
N LYS A 814 -6.80 -4.94 -22.01
CA LYS A 814 -6.45 -6.34 -21.75
C LYS A 814 -4.96 -6.52 -21.48
N ALA A 815 -4.11 -5.71 -22.11
CA ALA A 815 -2.67 -5.84 -22.00
C ALA A 815 -2.09 -5.09 -20.79
N THR A 816 -2.75 -4.02 -20.34
CA THR A 816 -2.31 -3.18 -19.21
C THR A 816 -3.05 -3.49 -17.91
N GLY A 817 -4.27 -4.02 -17.97
CA GLY A 817 -5.19 -4.13 -16.83
C GLY A 817 -5.86 -2.81 -16.42
N LEU A 818 -5.72 -1.74 -17.20
CA LEU A 818 -6.27 -0.42 -16.91
C LEU A 818 -7.74 -0.29 -17.33
N ASP A 819 -8.50 0.55 -16.61
CA ASP A 819 -9.86 0.93 -17.00
C ASP A 819 -9.83 2.19 -17.89
N LEU A 820 -9.91 1.98 -19.20
CA LEU A 820 -9.88 3.06 -20.20
C LEU A 820 -11.28 3.36 -20.75
N THR A 821 -12.34 2.93 -20.05
CA THR A 821 -13.73 3.09 -20.48
C THR A 821 -14.08 4.56 -20.76
N ALA A 822 -13.52 5.49 -19.99
CA ALA A 822 -13.76 6.92 -20.19
C ALA A 822 -13.21 7.47 -21.52
N MET A 823 -12.19 6.81 -22.08
CA MET A 823 -11.58 7.15 -23.37
C MET A 823 -12.37 6.56 -24.56
N LYS A 824 -13.28 5.60 -24.34
CA LYS A 824 -14.08 4.95 -25.38
C LYS A 824 -15.27 5.81 -25.78
N ARG A 825 -15.04 6.79 -26.64
CA ARG A 825 -16.03 7.79 -27.00
C ARG A 825 -16.16 7.95 -28.52
N GLY A 826 -17.42 8.04 -28.94
CA GLY A 826 -17.87 8.34 -30.30
C GLY A 826 -17.19 7.52 -31.41
N SER A 827 -16.74 8.20 -32.46
CA SER A 827 -16.27 7.54 -33.70
C SER A 827 -14.77 7.24 -33.69
N ASP A 828 -14.29 6.44 -34.65
CA ASP A 828 -12.87 6.19 -34.84
C ASP A 828 -12.15 7.48 -35.27
N LEU A 829 -11.21 7.96 -34.45
CA LEU A 829 -10.39 9.16 -34.72
C LEU A 829 -9.61 9.04 -36.04
N CYS A 830 -9.20 7.83 -36.43
CA CYS A 830 -8.51 7.54 -37.69
C CYS A 830 -9.46 7.11 -38.83
N GLY A 831 -10.78 7.20 -38.62
CA GLY A 831 -11.82 6.91 -39.59
C GLY A 831 -11.80 7.83 -40.83
N PRO A 832 -11.60 9.16 -40.69
CA PRO A 832 -11.41 10.05 -41.82
C PRO A 832 -10.05 9.77 -42.48
N GLU A 833 -10.04 9.38 -43.76
CA GLU A 833 -8.87 8.84 -44.49
C GLU A 833 -7.60 9.73 -44.53
N SER A 834 -7.63 10.94 -43.96
CA SER A 834 -6.52 11.89 -43.95
C SER A 834 -5.90 12.16 -42.57
N ARG A 835 -6.59 11.88 -41.44
CA ARG A 835 -6.21 12.40 -40.11
C ARG A 835 -4.98 11.71 -39.52
N CYS A 836 -4.92 10.37 -39.61
CA CYS A 836 -3.77 9.58 -39.17
C CYS A 836 -2.75 9.31 -40.30
N VAL A 837 -2.85 10.03 -41.44
CA VAL A 837 -2.25 9.66 -42.73
C VAL A 837 -1.12 10.59 -43.23
N LYS A 838 -0.83 11.75 -42.62
CA LYS A 838 0.09 12.75 -43.20
C LYS A 838 1.57 12.79 -42.69
N LYS A 839 2.40 13.47 -43.52
CA LYS A 839 3.84 13.32 -43.91
C LYS A 839 4.93 13.86 -42.96
N GLY A 840 6.17 13.31 -43.03
CA GLY A 840 7.35 13.99 -42.47
C GLY A 840 8.79 13.45 -42.66
N GLY A 841 9.16 12.79 -43.77
CA GLY A 841 10.49 12.17 -44.00
C GLY A 841 11.74 13.06 -44.17
N ARG A 842 11.82 14.26 -43.57
CA ARG A 842 13.04 15.12 -43.61
C ARG A 842 13.83 15.17 -42.29
N ARG A 843 13.20 14.99 -41.12
CA ARG A 843 13.88 15.05 -39.79
C ARG A 843 14.52 13.74 -39.35
N ILE A 844 14.06 12.58 -39.82
CA ILE A 844 14.60 11.27 -39.41
C ILE A 844 16.05 11.06 -39.87
N ASN A 845 16.44 11.61 -41.02
CA ASN A 845 17.81 11.47 -41.50
C ASN A 845 18.82 12.31 -40.70
N SER A 846 18.40 13.46 -40.16
CA SER A 846 19.25 14.25 -39.25
C SER A 846 19.37 13.59 -37.88
N TRP A 847 18.31 12.98 -37.33
CA TRP A 847 18.38 12.22 -36.08
C TRP A 847 19.13 10.89 -36.19
N ARG A 848 19.02 10.18 -37.31
CA ARG A 848 19.88 9.01 -37.60
C ARG A 848 21.35 9.42 -37.73
N MET A 849 21.62 10.58 -38.34
CA MET A 849 22.98 11.13 -38.40
C MET A 849 23.48 11.51 -36.99
N PHE A 850 22.62 12.07 -36.15
CA PHE A 850 22.93 12.37 -34.76
C PHE A 850 23.34 11.13 -33.96
N GLY A 851 22.49 10.11 -33.90
CA GLY A 851 22.80 8.86 -33.19
C GLY A 851 24.04 8.15 -33.76
N ALA A 852 24.28 8.29 -35.08
CA ALA A 852 25.54 7.84 -35.66
C ALA A 852 26.74 8.67 -35.16
N ILE A 853 26.66 10.00 -35.07
CA ILE A 853 27.77 10.82 -34.57
C ILE A 853 28.06 10.49 -33.09
N GLN A 854 27.03 10.41 -32.26
CA GLN A 854 27.16 10.13 -30.81
C GLN A 854 27.73 8.73 -30.51
N SER A 855 27.36 7.72 -31.31
CA SER A 855 27.88 6.35 -31.12
C SER A 855 29.31 6.15 -31.64
N ALA A 856 30.01 7.21 -32.07
CA ALA A 856 31.36 7.11 -32.59
C ALA A 856 32.39 7.04 -31.46
N LYS A 857 32.82 5.82 -31.10
CA LYS A 857 33.83 5.60 -30.05
C LYS A 857 35.25 6.06 -30.43
N GLU A 858 35.55 6.20 -31.72
CA GLU A 858 36.87 6.56 -32.23
C GLU A 858 36.86 7.90 -32.99
N ARG A 859 37.90 8.72 -32.77
CA ARG A 859 38.06 10.07 -33.35
C ARG A 859 37.92 10.10 -34.86
N GLU A 860 38.53 9.17 -35.59
CA GLU A 860 38.43 9.12 -37.06
C GLU A 860 37.01 8.81 -37.54
N THR A 861 36.29 7.98 -36.80
CA THR A 861 34.90 7.62 -37.09
C THR A 861 33.97 8.80 -36.80
N PHE A 862 34.21 9.53 -35.71
CA PHE A 862 33.51 10.78 -35.38
C PHE A 862 33.69 11.82 -36.49
N VAL A 863 34.94 12.13 -36.87
CA VAL A 863 35.27 13.10 -37.93
C VAL A 863 34.60 12.72 -39.26
N ARG A 864 34.64 11.44 -39.65
CA ARG A 864 34.00 10.95 -40.89
C ARG A 864 32.48 11.14 -40.90
N ARG A 865 31.82 10.97 -39.74
CA ARG A 865 30.37 11.12 -39.60
C ARG A 865 29.95 12.59 -39.55
N VAL A 866 30.75 13.45 -38.92
CA VAL A 866 30.58 14.92 -38.98
C VAL A 866 30.74 15.45 -40.41
N LYS A 867 31.77 15.02 -41.15
CA LYS A 867 31.92 15.35 -42.59
C LYS A 867 30.67 15.00 -43.39
N ARG A 868 30.15 13.78 -43.20
CA ARG A 868 28.94 13.31 -43.86
C ARG A 868 27.70 14.14 -43.51
N ALA A 869 27.62 14.69 -42.30
CA ALA A 869 26.53 15.59 -41.91
C ALA A 869 26.63 16.95 -42.60
N ILE A 870 27.86 17.48 -42.73
CA ILE A 870 28.15 18.73 -43.45
C ILE A 870 27.85 18.57 -44.95
N ASP A 871 28.35 17.51 -45.58
CA ASP A 871 28.15 17.23 -47.02
C ASP A 871 26.67 17.05 -47.39
N ARG A 872 25.87 16.53 -46.44
CA ARG A 872 24.42 16.33 -46.61
C ARG A 872 23.59 17.56 -46.24
N ASN A 873 24.25 18.68 -45.96
CA ASN A 873 23.62 19.94 -45.58
C ASN A 873 22.67 19.79 -44.38
N TYR A 874 23.07 19.01 -43.37
CA TYR A 874 22.27 18.85 -42.14
C TYR A 874 22.56 19.91 -41.08
N LEU A 875 23.61 20.71 -41.24
CA LEU A 875 23.96 21.84 -40.35
C LEU A 875 23.28 23.14 -40.81
N THR A 876 21.95 23.14 -40.80
CA THR A 876 21.13 24.29 -41.20
C THR A 876 20.37 24.86 -40.00
N ASP A 877 19.84 26.07 -40.11
CA ASP A 877 19.00 26.68 -39.08
C ASP A 877 17.80 25.79 -38.67
N ASP A 878 17.25 25.03 -39.63
CA ASP A 878 16.15 24.07 -39.40
C ASP A 878 16.55 22.84 -38.56
N ASN A 879 17.86 22.56 -38.42
CA ASN A 879 18.43 21.45 -37.67
C ASN A 879 19.38 21.94 -36.55
N PHE A 880 19.12 23.13 -36.00
CA PHE A 880 20.00 23.78 -35.01
C PHE A 880 20.36 22.92 -33.79
N LEU A 881 19.48 22.00 -33.38
CA LEU A 881 19.75 21.03 -32.30
C LEU A 881 20.90 20.08 -32.67
N LEU A 882 20.93 19.57 -33.91
CA LEU A 882 22.04 18.74 -34.39
C LEU A 882 23.35 19.56 -34.44
N THR A 883 23.29 20.82 -34.89
CA THR A 883 24.45 21.71 -34.92
C THR A 883 25.00 21.98 -33.50
N LYS A 884 24.11 22.25 -32.53
CA LYS A 884 24.47 22.45 -31.13
C LYS A 884 25.15 21.20 -30.54
N MET A 885 24.54 20.05 -30.76
CA MET A 885 25.06 18.80 -30.20
C MET A 885 26.37 18.38 -30.88
N ILE A 886 26.55 18.64 -32.18
CA ILE A 886 27.85 18.45 -32.85
C ILE A 886 28.92 19.37 -32.23
N ARG A 887 28.59 20.62 -31.89
CA ARG A 887 29.51 21.53 -31.22
C ARG A 887 29.91 20.99 -29.84
N GLU A 888 28.94 20.53 -29.05
CA GLU A 888 29.17 19.97 -27.71
C GLU A 888 30.01 18.69 -27.77
N GLU A 889 29.70 17.75 -28.67
CA GLU A 889 30.48 16.52 -28.87
C GLU A 889 31.89 16.80 -29.43
N MET A 890 32.07 17.86 -30.23
CA MET A 890 33.41 18.31 -30.66
C MET A 890 34.24 18.83 -29.49
N VAL A 891 33.61 19.35 -28.43
CA VAL A 891 34.26 19.78 -27.18
C VAL A 891 34.56 18.58 -26.29
N ASP A 892 33.62 17.64 -26.14
CA ASP A 892 33.79 16.46 -25.29
C ASP A 892 34.83 15.46 -25.83
N HIS A 893 35.01 15.40 -27.16
CA HIS A 893 36.08 14.60 -27.75
C HIS A 893 37.49 15.21 -27.64
N HIS A 894 37.66 16.45 -27.11
CA HIS A 894 38.98 17.06 -26.83
C HIS A 894 38.98 17.96 -25.58
N ALA A 895 39.66 17.54 -24.52
CA ALA A 895 40.00 18.42 -23.41
C ALA A 895 40.82 19.64 -23.91
N ALA A 896 40.16 20.81 -23.95
CA ALA A 896 40.65 22.17 -24.09
C ALA A 896 41.84 22.44 -25.04
N THR A 897 41.61 23.24 -26.10
CA THR A 897 42.56 24.10 -26.86
C THR A 897 43.05 23.70 -28.26
N THR A 898 42.44 22.75 -28.99
CA THR A 898 42.88 22.49 -30.40
C THR A 898 42.01 23.22 -31.45
N PRO A 899 42.57 24.05 -32.36
CA PRO A 899 41.87 24.66 -33.50
C PRO A 899 41.19 23.63 -34.42
N VAL A 900 40.04 23.99 -35.01
CA VAL A 900 39.21 23.14 -35.92
C VAL A 900 40.04 22.53 -37.08
N GLU A 901 41.12 23.21 -37.48
CA GLU A 901 42.07 22.79 -38.52
C GLU A 901 42.81 21.48 -38.19
N LEU A 902 43.02 21.16 -36.90
CA LEU A 902 43.71 19.95 -36.43
C LEU A 902 42.80 18.72 -36.27
N LEU A 903 41.52 18.84 -36.61
CA LEU A 903 40.55 17.74 -36.60
C LEU A 903 40.45 16.99 -37.94
N GLY A 904 41.26 17.36 -38.95
CA GLY A 904 41.10 16.87 -40.31
C GLY A 904 39.82 17.38 -41.00
N LEU A 905 39.25 18.46 -40.47
CA LEU A 905 38.05 19.17 -40.94
C LEU A 905 38.38 20.53 -41.59
N GLY A 906 39.66 20.83 -41.86
CA GLY A 906 40.12 22.14 -42.34
C GLY A 906 39.35 22.69 -43.55
N GLU A 907 39.03 21.84 -44.54
CA GLU A 907 38.24 22.23 -45.72
C GLU A 907 36.77 22.58 -45.42
N TYR A 908 36.29 22.27 -44.21
CA TYR A 908 34.92 22.52 -43.76
C TYR A 908 34.84 23.56 -42.63
N ALA A 909 35.98 24.17 -42.26
CA ALA A 909 36.07 25.11 -41.14
C ALA A 909 35.09 26.28 -41.30
N ASP A 910 35.01 26.88 -42.50
CA ASP A 910 34.11 28.00 -42.78
C ASP A 910 32.63 27.64 -42.62
N LYS A 911 32.22 26.43 -43.06
CA LYS A 911 30.83 25.97 -42.95
C LYS A 911 30.44 25.65 -41.51
N LEU A 912 31.36 25.06 -40.75
CA LEU A 912 31.17 24.81 -39.33
C LEU A 912 31.09 26.13 -38.56
N GLN A 913 32.02 27.06 -38.83
CA GLN A 913 32.02 28.38 -38.21
C GLN A 913 30.73 29.14 -38.53
N GLN A 914 30.27 29.13 -39.78
CA GLN A 914 29.00 29.77 -40.16
C GLN A 914 27.79 29.14 -39.43
N ALA A 915 27.73 27.81 -39.31
CA ALA A 915 26.66 27.12 -38.59
C ALA A 915 26.69 27.40 -37.08
N PHE A 916 27.90 27.57 -36.53
CA PHE A 916 28.19 27.91 -35.15
C PHE A 916 27.86 29.38 -34.85
N ASP A 917 28.21 30.31 -35.72
CA ASP A 917 27.84 31.72 -35.60
C ASP A 917 26.32 31.89 -35.70
N GLY A 918 25.65 31.13 -36.58
CA GLY A 918 24.19 31.06 -36.66
C GLY A 918 23.55 30.51 -35.37
N LEU A 919 24.19 29.52 -34.74
CA LEU A 919 23.78 29.01 -33.44
C LEU A 919 23.94 30.07 -32.34
N ASP A 920 25.07 30.78 -32.28
CA ASP A 920 25.33 31.83 -31.29
C ASP A 920 24.40 33.04 -31.45
N ALA A 921 24.13 33.46 -32.69
CA ALA A 921 23.15 34.51 -32.98
C ALA A 921 21.74 34.13 -32.49
N ARG A 922 21.37 32.85 -32.63
CA ARG A 922 20.09 32.32 -32.16
C ARG A 922 20.02 32.14 -30.64
N GLU A 923 21.13 31.79 -29.99
CA GLU A 923 21.20 31.64 -28.53
C GLU A 923 21.25 32.99 -27.79
N THR A 924 21.86 34.01 -28.39
CA THR A 924 21.93 35.37 -27.81
C THR A 924 20.74 36.26 -28.15
N GLY A 925 19.77 35.77 -28.93
CA GLY A 925 18.56 36.52 -29.31
C GLY A 925 18.80 37.69 -30.27
N LYS A 926 20.03 37.90 -30.74
CA LYS A 926 20.35 38.87 -31.77
C LYS A 926 19.98 38.28 -33.13
N LYS A 927 18.79 38.59 -33.63
CA LYS A 927 18.56 38.50 -35.08
C LYS A 927 19.56 39.43 -35.77
N THR A 928 20.54 38.87 -36.47
CA THR A 928 21.27 39.59 -37.50
C THR A 928 20.27 39.96 -38.60
N VAL A 929 19.78 41.19 -38.51
CA VAL A 929 19.24 41.89 -39.69
C VAL A 929 20.44 42.18 -40.58
N LYS A 930 20.61 41.40 -41.64
CA LYS A 930 21.33 41.62 -42.92
C LYS A 930 21.59 40.24 -43.54
N GLU A 931 21.27 39.92 -44.79
CA GLU A 931 20.93 40.70 -45.98
C GLU A 931 19.99 39.88 -46.89
N SER A 932 19.20 40.63 -47.66
CA SER A 932 18.23 40.20 -48.66
C SER A 932 18.82 39.55 -49.89
N ALA A 933 18.19 38.48 -50.36
CA ALA A 933 17.88 38.23 -51.78
C ALA A 933 16.60 37.39 -51.86
#